data_AF-A0A812XRV2-F1
#
_entry.id   AF-A0A812XRV2-F1
#
_cell.length_a   1.000
_cell.length_b   1.000
_cell.length_c   1.000
_cell.angle_alpha   90.00
_cell.angle_beta   90.00
_cell.angle_gamma   90.00
#
_symmetry.space_group_name_H-M   'P 1'
#
loop_
_entity.id
_entity.type
_entity.pdbx_description
1 polymer ?
#
loop_
_entity_poly.entity_id
_entity_poly.type
_entity_poly.pdbx_seq_one_letter_code
_entity_poly.pdbx_strand_id
1 'polypeptide(L)'
;MVSIGSNLSFLLCRHFVQPYVREWVDVSGPGSAQALLVDEQRLAHATRISCTVGGACAIASIFNAPFGGLLYMFEEVTSLAWPLELTFRVFVATMFCSLLSYGLCNLLGSDITEFVIYAETPQDKKWAWGDVPIFVVLAATLGVATSLHTRAMLAVSEWRRGLRAQWRHLQPWAVIVETALYASLTAFLSMLVSFLAACTEEGQSGLEYVALNCPEGQYNPIASLLVATSHSSVKLLFSGNNAGEIHCASSLLAFLTYSSLNIGLAGLPVPGGAFTATMLMGGLFGRFVGALCGDLGLSTTVSGVFAIVGSAAMLCGFKQMTLASVLIVVECVNDLSLAPILMLGVAVSMAVNWAMNERGHDEEVIHRRQLPFLEGEPPRALDSQVALDLCPALPDDAVMPPEATLLQVQRALEHHDVHYFPVRDGLGPCLGIITRSQLETLVSPSRPFASFAAQGEHLFLDTDLPTDEGALLPIHRIMDPTPFAIVEDMPVPRLYALFAKAGERAACVTSIRGDFRGILSRDHLIAAVRKRSNEHPAISIALSLALTRRHTGALLVAGLLLLPLMSELTMFTTMKANATNFAPLTSGELASMVKSHLNLCKDAGVYQDALGDLLAKTAHTTHKNWPETEDASLQLADIIAGPDDPIFKQVFQRVLEGGGWDQAVTAAASRGADSKPWAVLVTGLNGIRKTSSLYEPWFQEVLAEAMGIKSDDPKVVDLPCGANSFFRQLDFMVATLANEDFRKLYTISEVDDYAAAKEAIFARYRKISEMLGLLLVREARKRKVNVMAETSGRDLAMYEYIDFAFPEGYNKLVMHFEINDVEFAEQSVARRMQGEMAAGTGALAQLKSGETPETSAALVAANAGGPYGPEVLRGVQTASDKVFQEVWGPDGKGEGRPGWQMARIQVTASKDGDWTVKAHGSATEHAFSRRP
;
A
#
# COMPACT_ATOMS: atom_id res chain seq x y z
N MET A 1 6.62 -8.86 -25.60
CA MET A 1 7.54 -9.71 -24.83
C MET A 1 6.90 -11.00 -24.33
N VAL A 2 5.77 -10.98 -23.58
CA VAL A 2 5.08 -12.22 -23.16
C VAL A 2 4.86 -13.19 -24.33
N SER A 3 4.27 -12.71 -25.43
CA SER A 3 4.09 -13.51 -26.64
C SER A 3 5.40 -14.01 -27.25
N ILE A 4 6.49 -13.24 -27.13
CA ILE A 4 7.82 -13.63 -27.62
C ILE A 4 8.35 -14.80 -26.76
N GLY A 5 8.28 -14.67 -25.43
CA GLY A 5 8.69 -15.72 -24.49
C GLY A 5 7.88 -17.01 -24.66
N SER A 6 6.56 -16.91 -24.76
CA SER A 6 5.69 -18.07 -25.01
C SER A 6 5.96 -18.71 -26.37
N ASN A 7 6.12 -17.94 -27.45
CA ASN A 7 6.42 -18.48 -28.78
C ASN A 7 7.80 -19.11 -28.87
N LEU A 8 8.82 -18.52 -28.22
CA LEU A 8 10.15 -19.11 -28.16
C LEU A 8 10.12 -20.44 -27.42
N SER A 9 9.45 -20.49 -26.27
CA SER A 9 9.27 -21.72 -25.50
C SER A 9 8.48 -22.79 -26.27
N PHE A 10 7.45 -22.39 -27.04
CA PHE A 10 6.74 -23.26 -27.96
C PHE A 10 7.68 -23.87 -29.01
N LEU A 11 8.50 -23.04 -29.66
CA LEU A 11 9.45 -23.50 -30.67
C LEU A 11 10.50 -24.46 -30.07
N LEU A 12 11.01 -24.15 -28.87
CA LEU A 12 11.94 -25.02 -28.16
C LEU A 12 11.30 -26.37 -27.80
N CYS A 13 10.08 -26.35 -27.22
CA CYS A 13 9.35 -27.57 -26.93
C CYS A 13 9.14 -28.41 -28.19
N ARG A 14 8.72 -27.77 -29.29
CA ARG A 14 8.52 -28.45 -30.56
C ARG A 14 9.81 -29.00 -31.16
N HIS A 15 10.93 -28.30 -31.04
CA HIS A 15 12.18 -28.74 -31.65
C HIS A 15 12.90 -29.82 -30.83
N PHE A 16 12.86 -29.70 -29.50
CA PHE A 16 13.58 -30.59 -28.59
C PHE A 16 12.73 -31.73 -28.05
N VAL A 17 11.43 -31.55 -27.77
CA VAL A 17 10.58 -32.59 -27.16
C VAL A 17 9.90 -33.48 -28.20
N GLN A 18 9.47 -32.90 -29.32
CA GLN A 18 8.79 -33.64 -30.39
C GLN A 18 9.58 -34.84 -30.95
N PRO A 19 10.92 -34.78 -31.10
CA PRO A 19 11.70 -35.95 -31.54
C PRO A 19 11.65 -37.11 -30.54
N TYR A 20 11.80 -36.84 -29.24
CA TYR A 20 11.80 -37.89 -28.22
C TYR A 20 10.43 -38.55 -28.05
N VAL A 21 9.33 -37.79 -28.13
CA VAL A 21 7.96 -38.35 -28.05
C VAL A 21 7.68 -39.32 -29.22
N ARG A 22 8.35 -39.14 -30.36
CA ARG A 22 8.19 -40.02 -31.54
C ARG A 22 9.01 -41.31 -31.47
N GLU A 23 10.04 -41.38 -30.63
CA GLU A 23 10.88 -42.58 -30.47
C GLU A 23 10.29 -43.60 -29.50
N TRP A 24 9.29 -43.23 -28.69
CA TRP A 24 8.80 -44.04 -27.57
C TRP A 24 7.71 -45.06 -27.94
N VAL A 25 7.30 -45.10 -29.20
CA VAL A 25 6.19 -45.95 -29.64
C VAL A 25 6.73 -47.17 -30.39
N ASP A 26 6.82 -48.31 -29.72
CA ASP A 26 6.93 -49.62 -30.36
C ASP A 26 5.53 -50.04 -30.83
N VAL A 27 5.24 -49.87 -32.12
CA VAL A 27 3.90 -50.00 -32.70
C VAL A 27 3.47 -51.46 -32.89
N SER A 28 4.34 -52.43 -32.60
CA SER A 28 4.14 -53.85 -32.90
C SER A 28 3.16 -54.59 -31.99
N GLY A 29 2.75 -54.02 -30.85
CA GLY A 29 1.85 -54.65 -29.87
C GLY A 29 0.38 -54.19 -29.91
N PRO A 30 -0.58 -54.99 -29.39
CA PRO A 30 -2.02 -54.69 -29.37
C PRO A 30 -2.46 -53.47 -28.53
N GLY A 31 -1.52 -52.73 -27.92
CA GLY A 31 -1.76 -51.48 -27.18
C GLY A 31 -1.20 -50.21 -27.85
N SER A 32 -0.70 -50.30 -29.09
CA SER A 32 0.10 -49.23 -29.72
C SER A 32 -0.65 -47.95 -30.08
N ALA A 33 -1.94 -48.03 -30.43
CA ALA A 33 -2.71 -46.85 -30.80
C ALA A 33 -3.14 -45.99 -29.60
N GLN A 34 -3.43 -46.63 -28.46
CA GLN A 34 -3.68 -45.92 -27.20
C GLN A 34 -2.42 -45.17 -26.75
N ALA A 35 -1.23 -45.77 -26.93
CA ALA A 35 0.03 -45.08 -26.65
C ALA A 35 0.23 -43.83 -27.51
N LEU A 36 -0.08 -43.90 -28.81
CA LEU A 36 -0.01 -42.76 -29.73
C LEU A 36 -0.94 -41.60 -29.31
N LEU A 37 -2.20 -41.91 -28.96
CA LEU A 37 -3.19 -40.95 -28.48
C LEU A 37 -2.73 -40.26 -27.19
N VAL A 38 -2.25 -41.03 -26.23
CA VAL A 38 -1.74 -40.53 -24.94
C VAL A 38 -0.52 -39.63 -25.17
N ASP A 39 0.36 -39.96 -26.10
CA ASP A 39 1.56 -39.17 -26.37
C ASP A 39 1.27 -37.86 -27.12
N GLU A 40 0.28 -37.83 -28.02
CA GLU A 40 -0.19 -36.57 -28.63
C GLU A 40 -0.79 -35.64 -27.57
N GLN A 41 -1.60 -36.18 -26.65
CA GLN A 41 -2.14 -35.43 -25.52
C GLN A 41 -1.02 -34.92 -24.59
N ARG A 42 -0.02 -35.76 -24.28
CA ARG A 42 1.15 -35.37 -23.47
C ARG A 42 1.96 -34.27 -24.14
N LEU A 43 2.19 -34.33 -25.45
CA LEU A 43 2.91 -33.30 -26.19
C LEU A 43 2.12 -31.98 -26.19
N ALA A 44 0.80 -32.03 -26.42
CA ALA A 44 -0.05 -30.85 -26.34
C ALA A 44 -0.05 -30.24 -24.92
N HIS A 45 -0.08 -31.08 -23.89
CA HIS A 45 0.02 -30.66 -22.50
C HIS A 45 1.38 -30.03 -22.18
N ALA A 46 2.49 -30.67 -22.56
CA ALA A 46 3.84 -30.16 -22.40
C ALA A 46 4.02 -28.80 -23.11
N THR A 47 3.49 -28.69 -24.33
CA THR A 47 3.52 -27.46 -25.11
C THR A 47 2.81 -26.31 -24.40
N ARG A 48 1.62 -26.57 -23.82
CA ARG A 48 0.88 -25.58 -23.02
C ARG A 48 1.71 -25.11 -21.82
N ILE A 49 2.25 -26.06 -21.05
CA ILE A 49 3.11 -25.77 -19.90
C ILE A 49 4.31 -24.92 -20.31
N SER A 50 5.01 -25.30 -21.39
CA SER A 50 6.15 -24.55 -21.92
C SER A 50 5.77 -23.11 -22.30
N CYS A 51 4.65 -22.91 -23.01
CA CYS A 51 4.15 -21.56 -23.34
C CYS A 51 3.87 -20.73 -22.08
N THR A 52 3.28 -21.33 -21.05
CA THR A 52 2.99 -20.69 -19.76
C THR A 52 4.27 -20.26 -19.06
N VAL A 53 5.24 -21.18 -18.94
CA VAL A 53 6.55 -20.91 -18.33
C VAL A 53 7.30 -19.80 -19.10
N GLY A 54 7.32 -19.87 -20.43
CA GLY A 54 7.97 -18.86 -21.27
C GLY A 54 7.35 -17.47 -21.13
N GLY A 55 6.02 -17.40 -20.98
CA GLY A 55 5.31 -16.14 -20.73
C GLY A 55 5.63 -15.54 -19.35
N ALA A 56 5.67 -16.39 -18.31
CA ALA A 56 6.04 -15.96 -16.95
C ALA A 56 7.49 -15.46 -16.88
N CYS A 57 8.43 -16.19 -17.49
CA CYS A 57 9.83 -15.76 -17.58
C CYS A 57 9.97 -14.41 -18.29
N ALA A 58 9.17 -14.14 -19.32
CA ALA A 58 9.20 -12.84 -19.99
C ALA A 58 8.77 -11.68 -19.07
N ILE A 59 7.71 -11.86 -18.25
CA ILE A 59 7.32 -10.86 -17.24
C ILE A 59 8.44 -10.70 -16.19
N ALA A 60 8.99 -11.82 -15.71
CA ALA A 60 10.07 -11.83 -14.74
C ALA A 60 11.32 -11.10 -15.26
N SER A 61 11.68 -11.25 -16.53
CA SER A 61 12.83 -10.54 -17.12
C SER A 61 12.58 -9.04 -17.30
N ILE A 62 11.38 -8.65 -17.76
CA ILE A 62 11.09 -7.22 -18.03
C ILE A 62 10.98 -6.46 -16.73
N PHE A 63 10.11 -6.91 -15.82
CA PHE A 63 9.75 -6.18 -14.60
C PHE A 63 10.65 -6.54 -13.42
N ASN A 64 11.57 -7.50 -13.57
CA ASN A 64 12.28 -8.11 -12.46
C ASN A 64 11.31 -8.62 -11.36
N ALA A 65 10.17 -9.13 -11.81
CA ALA A 65 9.02 -9.50 -10.99
C ALA A 65 8.71 -10.99 -11.16
N PRO A 66 9.49 -11.91 -10.57
CA PRO A 66 9.30 -13.36 -10.75
C PRO A 66 7.95 -13.84 -10.18
N PHE A 67 7.53 -13.33 -9.01
CA PHE A 67 6.22 -13.70 -8.44
C PHE A 67 5.08 -13.04 -9.22
N GLY A 68 5.26 -11.80 -9.65
CA GLY A 68 4.34 -11.09 -10.54
C GLY A 68 4.13 -11.83 -11.86
N GLY A 69 5.19 -12.38 -12.46
CA GLY A 69 5.12 -13.17 -13.69
C GLY A 69 4.38 -14.50 -13.53
N LEU A 70 4.55 -15.17 -12.39
CA LEU A 70 3.80 -16.36 -12.04
C LEU A 70 2.30 -16.05 -11.92
N LEU A 71 1.95 -15.03 -11.14
CA LEU A 71 0.54 -14.64 -10.93
C LEU A 71 -0.09 -14.10 -12.21
N TYR A 72 0.67 -13.41 -13.05
CA TYR A 72 0.21 -12.95 -14.36
C TYR A 72 -0.25 -14.14 -15.21
N MET A 73 0.56 -15.18 -15.32
CA MET A 73 0.19 -16.36 -16.09
C MET A 73 -0.92 -17.19 -15.42
N PHE A 74 -0.99 -17.17 -14.09
CA PHE A 74 -2.08 -17.79 -13.35
C PHE A 74 -3.44 -17.11 -13.62
N GLU A 75 -3.48 -15.78 -13.64
CA GLU A 75 -4.70 -15.01 -13.95
C GLU A 75 -5.06 -15.12 -15.44
N GLU A 76 -4.09 -15.02 -16.36
CA GLU A 76 -4.34 -14.93 -17.81
C GLU A 76 -4.56 -16.29 -18.51
N VAL A 77 -3.87 -17.38 -18.09
CA VAL A 77 -3.92 -18.68 -18.78
C VAL A 77 -4.98 -19.61 -18.17
N THR A 78 -6.10 -19.03 -17.70
CA THR A 78 -7.24 -19.71 -17.04
C THR A 78 -6.88 -20.42 -15.73
N SER A 79 -7.10 -19.70 -14.62
CA SER A 79 -6.93 -20.12 -13.22
C SER A 79 -7.63 -21.43 -12.83
N LEU A 80 -8.62 -21.88 -13.60
CA LEU A 80 -9.54 -22.97 -13.25
C LEU A 80 -8.94 -24.38 -13.39
N ALA A 81 -7.81 -24.53 -14.08
CA ALA A 81 -7.13 -25.81 -14.32
C ALA A 81 -5.62 -25.73 -14.04
N TRP A 82 -5.23 -24.96 -13.02
CA TRP A 82 -3.82 -24.74 -12.68
C TRP A 82 -3.30 -25.80 -11.69
N PRO A 83 -2.47 -26.77 -12.12
CA PRO A 83 -1.94 -27.78 -11.20
C PRO A 83 -0.82 -27.19 -10.33
N LEU A 84 -0.72 -27.66 -9.08
CA LEU A 84 0.31 -27.19 -8.13
C LEU A 84 1.73 -27.41 -8.64
N GLU A 85 1.96 -28.49 -9.38
CA GLU A 85 3.27 -28.77 -10.00
C GLU A 85 3.67 -27.70 -11.04
N LEU A 86 2.69 -27.13 -11.75
CA LEU A 86 2.96 -26.03 -12.69
C LEU A 86 3.40 -24.76 -11.95
N THR A 87 2.82 -24.46 -10.79
CA THR A 87 3.28 -23.35 -9.93
C THR A 87 4.76 -23.48 -9.62
N PHE A 88 5.20 -24.67 -9.19
CA PHE A 88 6.61 -24.91 -8.87
C PHE A 88 7.51 -24.82 -10.10
N ARG A 89 7.09 -25.39 -11.24
CA ARG A 89 7.84 -25.30 -12.51
C ARG A 89 8.01 -23.86 -12.98
N VAL A 90 6.95 -23.06 -12.91
CA VAL A 90 6.98 -21.62 -13.24
C VAL A 90 7.90 -20.88 -12.27
N PHE A 91 7.73 -21.07 -10.96
CA PHE A 91 8.57 -20.45 -9.93
C PHE A 91 10.06 -20.72 -10.14
N VAL A 92 10.43 -21.98 -10.35
CA VAL A 92 11.82 -22.37 -10.59
C VAL A 92 12.35 -21.72 -11.87
N ALA A 93 11.58 -21.76 -12.96
CA ALA A 93 11.98 -21.17 -14.24
C ALA A 93 12.15 -19.65 -14.16
N THR A 94 11.22 -18.92 -13.52
CA THR A 94 11.33 -17.47 -13.32
C THR A 94 12.50 -17.12 -12.43
N MET A 95 12.77 -17.90 -11.36
CA MET A 95 13.93 -17.71 -10.50
C MET A 95 15.24 -17.87 -11.28
N PHE A 96 15.39 -18.96 -12.05
CA PHE A 96 16.57 -19.15 -12.90
C PHE A 96 16.71 -18.05 -13.95
N CYS A 97 15.60 -17.62 -14.54
CA CYS A 97 15.59 -16.55 -15.53
C CYS A 97 16.08 -15.23 -14.93
N SER A 98 15.57 -14.83 -13.76
CA SER A 98 16.01 -13.64 -13.04
C SER A 98 17.49 -13.74 -12.65
N LEU A 99 17.94 -14.86 -12.04
CA LEU A 99 19.34 -15.06 -11.65
C LEU A 99 20.30 -15.01 -12.84
N LEU A 100 19.92 -15.62 -13.97
CA LEU A 100 20.70 -15.58 -15.19
C LEU A 100 20.77 -14.16 -15.75
N SER A 101 19.64 -13.44 -15.75
CA SER A 101 19.57 -12.04 -16.16
C SER A 101 20.52 -11.19 -15.32
N TYR A 102 20.47 -11.31 -13.99
CA TYR A 102 21.39 -10.62 -13.07
C TYR A 102 22.86 -10.99 -13.32
N GLY A 103 23.16 -12.29 -13.46
CA GLY A 103 24.52 -12.75 -13.69
C GLY A 103 25.11 -12.24 -14.99
N LEU A 104 24.34 -12.24 -16.08
CA LEU A 104 24.75 -11.70 -17.37
C LEU A 104 24.93 -10.18 -17.33
N CYS A 105 24.00 -9.47 -16.70
CA CYS A 105 24.07 -8.01 -16.53
C CYS A 105 25.34 -7.60 -15.77
N ASN A 106 25.63 -8.28 -14.65
CA ASN A 106 26.82 -8.03 -13.84
C ASN A 106 28.11 -8.37 -14.61
N LEU A 107 28.13 -9.47 -15.36
CA LEU A 107 29.29 -9.87 -16.18
C LEU A 107 29.59 -8.87 -17.30
N LEU A 108 28.55 -8.33 -17.94
CA LEU A 108 28.67 -7.36 -19.03
C LEU A 108 28.90 -5.92 -18.52
N GLY A 109 28.89 -5.70 -17.21
CA GLY A 109 28.96 -4.35 -16.62
C GLY A 109 27.77 -3.47 -17.04
N SER A 110 26.62 -4.08 -17.32
CA SER A 110 25.44 -3.40 -17.82
C SER A 110 24.28 -3.54 -16.83
N ASP A 111 23.76 -2.44 -16.32
CA ASP A 111 22.57 -2.41 -15.47
C ASP A 111 21.29 -2.39 -16.33
N ILE A 112 21.00 -3.49 -17.01
CA ILE A 112 19.76 -3.67 -17.81
C ILE A 112 18.58 -4.06 -16.91
N THR A 113 18.64 -3.77 -15.61
CA THR A 113 17.49 -3.90 -14.69
C THR A 113 16.52 -2.74 -14.95
N GLU A 114 16.02 -2.71 -16.19
CA GLU A 114 15.23 -1.68 -16.85
C GLU A 114 13.81 -1.51 -16.28
N PHE A 115 13.44 -2.10 -15.16
CA PHE A 115 12.21 -1.74 -14.44
C PHE A 115 12.36 -1.90 -12.92
N VAL A 116 13.58 -2.11 -12.41
CA VAL A 116 13.86 -2.08 -10.97
C VAL A 116 13.96 -0.62 -10.57
N ILE A 117 12.94 -0.13 -9.87
CA ILE A 117 12.75 1.31 -9.62
C ILE A 117 13.62 1.77 -8.44
N TYR A 118 13.89 0.91 -7.45
CA TYR A 118 14.76 1.18 -6.31
C TYR A 118 15.83 0.09 -6.19
N ALA A 119 16.93 0.26 -6.91
CA ALA A 119 18.04 -0.69 -6.87
C ALA A 119 18.94 -0.53 -5.62
N GLU A 120 19.02 0.67 -5.01
CA GLU A 120 20.09 0.94 -4.03
C GLU A 120 19.67 1.54 -2.67
N THR A 121 18.47 2.10 -2.49
CA THR A 121 17.98 2.48 -1.15
C THR A 121 16.45 2.46 -1.10
N PRO A 122 15.83 1.76 -0.13
CA PRO A 122 14.42 1.97 0.20
C PRO A 122 14.27 3.42 0.63
N GLN A 123 13.57 4.23 -0.16
CA GLN A 123 13.13 5.53 0.34
C GLN A 123 12.08 5.26 1.43
N ASP A 124 12.18 5.95 2.56
CA ASP A 124 11.18 5.90 3.64
C ASP A 124 9.86 6.50 3.14
N LYS A 125 9.09 5.72 2.38
CA LYS A 125 7.85 6.15 1.73
C LYS A 125 6.67 5.83 2.62
N LYS A 126 6.52 6.63 3.66
CA LYS A 126 5.36 6.53 4.55
C LYS A 126 4.16 7.15 3.84
N TRP A 127 3.14 6.34 3.58
CA TRP A 127 1.79 6.82 3.32
C TRP A 127 1.06 6.96 4.65
N ALA A 128 0.21 7.98 4.77
CA ALA A 128 -0.58 8.18 5.99
C ALA A 128 -1.95 7.50 5.86
N TRP A 129 -2.46 6.94 6.96
CA TRP A 129 -3.83 6.40 7.01
C TRP A 129 -4.89 7.44 6.65
N GLY A 130 -4.62 8.72 6.91
CA GLY A 130 -5.49 9.84 6.49
C GLY A 130 -5.65 9.99 4.97
N ASP A 131 -4.74 9.44 4.17
CA ASP A 131 -4.79 9.53 2.71
C ASP A 131 -5.58 8.39 2.05
N VAL A 132 -6.00 7.37 2.81
CA VAL A 132 -6.78 6.23 2.30
C VAL A 132 -8.05 6.68 1.55
N PRO A 133 -8.85 7.64 2.04
CA PRO A 133 -9.99 8.15 1.28
C PRO A 133 -9.59 8.78 -0.06
N ILE A 134 -8.44 9.46 -0.11
CA ILE A 134 -7.92 10.07 -1.33
C ILE A 134 -7.51 8.96 -2.31
N PHE A 135 -6.86 7.89 -1.85
CA PHE A 135 -6.54 6.73 -2.68
C PHE A 135 -7.79 6.04 -3.23
N VAL A 136 -8.87 5.94 -2.46
CA VAL A 136 -10.15 5.39 -2.91
C VAL A 136 -10.75 6.26 -4.02
N VAL A 137 -10.77 7.58 -3.86
CA VAL A 137 -11.28 8.51 -4.89
C VAL A 137 -10.40 8.49 -6.14
N LEU A 138 -9.07 8.48 -5.97
CA LEU A 138 -8.11 8.34 -7.07
C LEU A 138 -8.38 7.04 -7.86
N ALA A 139 -8.52 5.91 -7.16
CA ALA A 139 -8.78 4.63 -7.80
C ALA A 139 -10.14 4.59 -8.50
N ALA A 140 -11.19 5.17 -7.91
CA ALA A 140 -12.51 5.22 -8.51
C ALA A 140 -12.53 6.07 -9.79
N THR A 141 -11.88 7.24 -9.77
CA THR A 141 -11.77 8.11 -10.94
C THR A 141 -10.95 7.46 -12.06
N LEU A 142 -9.86 6.77 -11.71
CA LEU A 142 -9.08 5.97 -12.66
C LEU A 142 -9.86 4.78 -13.20
N GLY A 143 -10.71 4.12 -12.42
CA GLY A 143 -11.60 3.07 -12.90
C GLY A 143 -12.51 3.55 -14.03
N VAL A 144 -13.12 4.74 -13.87
CA VAL A 144 -13.92 5.40 -14.92
C VAL A 144 -13.06 5.78 -16.11
N ALA A 145 -11.92 6.46 -15.88
CA ALA A 145 -11.02 6.91 -16.94
C ALA A 145 -10.53 5.74 -17.79
N THR A 146 -10.20 4.62 -17.15
CA THR A 146 -9.75 3.40 -17.81
C THR A 146 -10.87 2.77 -18.63
N SER A 147 -12.09 2.73 -18.11
CA SER A 147 -13.24 2.22 -18.87
C SER A 147 -13.47 3.00 -20.17
N LEU A 148 -13.43 4.35 -20.08
CA LEU A 148 -13.54 5.23 -21.22
C LEU A 148 -12.37 5.07 -22.19
N HIS A 149 -11.15 4.95 -21.68
CA HIS A 149 -9.94 4.75 -22.46
C HIS A 149 -10.01 3.44 -23.27
N THR A 150 -10.41 2.33 -22.65
CA THR A 150 -10.59 1.04 -23.32
C THR A 150 -11.59 1.14 -24.46
N ARG A 151 -12.75 1.77 -24.22
CA ARG A 151 -13.78 1.98 -25.26
C ARG A 151 -13.26 2.83 -26.42
N ALA A 152 -12.50 3.89 -26.12
CA ALA A 152 -11.91 4.76 -27.13
C ALA A 152 -10.86 4.01 -27.98
N MET A 153 -9.96 3.24 -27.36
CA MET A 153 -8.99 2.40 -28.08
C MET A 153 -9.68 1.41 -29.02
N LEU A 154 -10.73 0.74 -28.54
CA LEU A 154 -11.48 -0.23 -29.34
C LEU A 154 -12.21 0.42 -30.51
N ALA A 155 -12.83 1.58 -30.30
CA ALA A 155 -13.50 2.36 -31.34
C ALA A 155 -12.53 2.83 -32.42
N VAL A 156 -11.35 3.34 -32.04
CA VAL A 156 -10.30 3.74 -32.99
C VAL A 156 -9.76 2.54 -33.75
N SER A 157 -9.56 1.40 -33.08
CA SER A 157 -9.12 0.15 -33.70
C SER A 157 -10.12 -0.36 -34.75
N GLU A 158 -11.43 -0.24 -34.50
CA GLU A 158 -12.49 -0.59 -35.46
C GLU A 158 -12.58 0.38 -36.62
N TRP A 159 -12.56 1.68 -36.35
CA TRP A 159 -12.54 2.70 -37.38
C TRP A 159 -11.37 2.49 -38.35
N ARG A 160 -10.16 2.27 -37.82
CA ARG A 160 -8.96 2.01 -38.60
C ARG A 160 -9.06 0.70 -39.39
N ARG A 161 -9.70 -0.34 -38.83
CA ARG A 161 -9.98 -1.60 -39.54
C ARG A 161 -10.91 -1.37 -40.73
N GLY A 162 -11.94 -0.54 -40.58
CA GLY A 162 -12.84 -0.14 -41.66
C GLY A 162 -12.12 0.62 -42.77
N LEU A 163 -11.27 1.59 -42.41
CA LEU A 163 -10.42 2.29 -43.37
C LEU A 163 -9.50 1.34 -44.14
N ARG A 164 -8.81 0.43 -43.44
CA ARG A 164 -7.93 -0.55 -44.09
C ARG A 164 -8.66 -1.50 -45.03
N ALA A 165 -9.93 -1.81 -44.76
CA ALA A 165 -10.75 -2.61 -45.66
C ALA A 165 -11.03 -1.87 -46.98
N GLN A 166 -11.21 -0.55 -46.95
CA GLN A 166 -11.39 0.27 -48.15
C GLN A 166 -10.10 0.36 -49.01
N TRP A 167 -8.93 0.39 -48.37
CA TRP A 167 -7.62 0.56 -49.03
C TRP A 167 -6.88 -0.76 -49.26
N ARG A 168 -7.62 -1.87 -49.42
CA ARG A 168 -7.06 -3.24 -49.47
C ARG A 168 -5.99 -3.44 -50.56
N HIS A 169 -6.09 -2.72 -51.68
CA HIS A 169 -5.16 -2.82 -52.81
C HIS A 169 -3.79 -2.15 -52.56
N LEU A 170 -3.68 -1.23 -51.60
CA LEU A 170 -2.44 -0.51 -51.25
C LEU A 170 -1.85 -0.97 -49.91
N GLN A 171 -2.36 -2.06 -49.33
CA GLN A 171 -2.15 -2.46 -47.93
C GLN A 171 -0.69 -2.45 -47.43
N PRO A 172 0.33 -2.95 -48.15
CA PRO A 172 1.69 -2.96 -47.61
C PRO A 172 2.21 -1.53 -47.40
N TRP A 173 2.01 -0.65 -48.38
CA TRP A 173 2.48 0.73 -48.33
C TRP A 173 1.60 1.61 -47.43
N ALA A 174 0.28 1.43 -47.48
CA ALA A 174 -0.66 2.17 -46.65
C ALA A 174 -0.37 1.97 -45.15
N VAL A 175 -0.07 0.74 -44.74
CA VAL A 175 0.31 0.42 -43.36
C VAL A 175 1.62 1.08 -42.94
N ILE A 176 2.65 1.01 -43.79
CA ILE A 176 3.96 1.60 -43.49
C ILE A 176 3.84 3.12 -43.39
N VAL A 177 3.16 3.76 -44.35
CA VAL A 177 2.95 5.22 -44.37
C VAL A 177 2.10 5.68 -43.19
N GLU A 178 0.99 4.99 -42.89
CA GLU A 178 0.15 5.29 -41.72
C GLU A 178 0.98 5.23 -40.42
N THR A 179 1.78 4.18 -40.26
CA THR A 179 2.62 3.99 -39.07
C THR A 179 3.70 5.07 -38.99
N ALA A 180 4.37 5.39 -40.10
CA ALA A 180 5.39 6.42 -40.16
C ALA A 180 4.82 7.82 -39.86
N LEU A 181 3.69 8.17 -40.46
CA LEU A 181 2.99 9.43 -40.19
C LEU A 181 2.54 9.53 -38.74
N TYR A 182 2.03 8.45 -38.17
CA TYR A 182 1.62 8.44 -36.77
C TYR A 182 2.83 8.54 -35.83
N ALA A 183 3.94 7.85 -36.12
CA ALA A 183 5.18 8.01 -35.38
C ALA A 183 5.71 9.45 -35.43
N SER A 184 5.73 10.08 -36.61
CA SER A 184 6.08 11.50 -36.76
C SER A 184 5.13 12.42 -35.98
N LEU A 185 3.83 12.14 -35.99
CA LEU A 185 2.82 12.89 -35.22
C LEU A 185 3.07 12.76 -33.71
N THR A 186 3.36 11.55 -33.20
CA THR A 186 3.66 11.34 -31.77
C THR A 186 4.90 12.11 -31.35
N ALA A 187 5.99 12.04 -32.12
CA ALA A 187 7.22 12.80 -31.84
C ALA A 187 6.96 14.31 -31.87
N PHE A 188 6.25 14.80 -32.90
CA PHE A 188 5.91 16.21 -33.05
C PHE A 188 5.06 16.72 -31.88
N LEU A 189 4.00 16.01 -31.50
CA LEU A 189 3.12 16.42 -30.39
C LEU A 189 3.83 16.36 -29.04
N SER A 190 4.61 15.31 -28.76
CA SER A 190 5.39 15.22 -27.52
C SER A 190 6.39 16.37 -27.40
N MET A 191 7.07 16.74 -28.49
CA MET A 191 7.96 17.91 -28.50
C MET A 191 7.18 19.22 -28.36
N LEU A 192 6.09 19.41 -29.12
CA LEU A 192 5.28 20.63 -29.10
C LEU A 192 4.76 20.94 -27.69
N VAL A 193 4.22 19.92 -27.01
CA VAL A 193 3.68 20.05 -25.65
C VAL A 193 4.80 20.30 -24.65
N SER A 194 5.99 19.74 -24.86
CA SER A 194 7.15 20.00 -23.99
C SER A 194 7.55 21.48 -23.96
N PHE A 195 7.32 22.25 -25.03
CA PHE A 195 7.58 23.69 -25.05
C PHE A 195 6.64 24.52 -24.15
N LEU A 196 5.52 23.94 -23.68
CA LEU A 196 4.58 24.62 -22.78
C LEU A 196 5.01 24.58 -21.32
N ALA A 197 6.00 23.75 -20.95
CA ALA A 197 6.50 23.63 -19.59
C ALA A 197 7.67 24.57 -19.32
N ALA A 198 7.71 25.12 -18.10
CA ALA A 198 8.88 25.80 -17.57
C ALA A 198 9.97 24.78 -17.16
N CYS A 199 11.22 25.22 -17.22
CA CYS A 199 12.38 24.43 -16.77
C CYS A 199 12.45 24.39 -15.24
N THR A 200 12.87 23.25 -14.70
CA THR A 200 13.03 22.98 -13.26
C THR A 200 14.48 22.60 -12.98
N GLU A 201 15.00 22.90 -11.79
CA GLU A 201 16.36 22.52 -11.39
C GLU A 201 16.51 21.00 -11.23
N GLU A 202 17.65 20.46 -11.65
CA GLU A 202 17.94 19.03 -11.58
C GLU A 202 18.26 18.58 -10.14
N GLY A 203 17.47 17.64 -9.61
CA GLY A 203 17.70 17.05 -8.28
C GLY A 203 18.88 16.06 -8.29
N GLN A 204 19.56 15.88 -7.14
CA GLN A 204 20.71 14.97 -6.95
C GLN A 204 20.31 13.48 -6.99
N SER A 205 19.81 13.00 -8.12
CA SER A 205 19.32 11.64 -8.29
C SER A 205 19.80 11.08 -9.61
N GLY A 206 20.26 9.82 -9.62
CA GLY A 206 20.70 9.11 -10.83
C GLY A 206 19.55 8.75 -11.79
N LEU A 207 18.61 9.68 -12.00
CA LEU A 207 17.49 9.57 -12.92
C LEU A 207 17.86 10.21 -14.26
N GLU A 208 17.26 9.73 -15.35
CA GLU A 208 17.50 10.27 -16.69
C GLU A 208 16.60 11.50 -16.92
N TYR A 209 17.19 12.69 -16.85
CA TYR A 209 16.51 13.97 -17.10
C TYR A 209 16.73 14.45 -18.53
N VAL A 210 15.67 14.98 -19.15
CA VAL A 210 15.74 15.53 -20.52
C VAL A 210 15.74 17.06 -20.47
N ALA A 211 16.90 17.65 -20.80
CA ALA A 211 17.06 19.10 -20.95
C ALA A 211 16.65 19.56 -22.36
N LEU A 212 15.36 19.84 -22.56
CA LEU A 212 14.85 20.42 -23.81
C LEU A 212 14.61 21.92 -23.63
N ASN A 213 15.43 22.74 -24.31
CA ASN A 213 15.36 24.20 -24.28
C ASN A 213 15.51 24.80 -22.87
N CYS A 214 16.37 24.20 -22.05
CA CYS A 214 16.67 24.65 -20.69
C CYS A 214 18.14 25.06 -20.54
N PRO A 215 18.46 26.00 -19.63
CA PRO A 215 19.82 26.32 -19.24
C PRO A 215 20.57 25.12 -18.63
N GLU A 216 21.90 25.18 -18.57
CA GLU A 216 22.72 24.15 -17.91
C GLU A 216 22.30 23.97 -16.43
N GLY A 217 22.08 22.73 -16.01
CA GLY A 217 21.62 22.38 -14.65
C GLY A 217 20.10 22.40 -14.45
N GLN A 218 19.31 22.62 -15.52
CA GLN A 218 17.85 22.53 -15.49
C GLN A 218 17.33 21.53 -16.51
N TYR A 219 16.18 20.93 -16.22
CA TYR A 219 15.49 19.97 -17.09
C TYR A 219 14.06 20.40 -17.39
N ASN A 220 13.50 19.84 -18.47
CA ASN A 220 12.11 20.03 -18.82
C ASN A 220 11.28 18.85 -18.28
N PRO A 221 10.32 19.09 -17.35
CA PRO A 221 9.59 18.01 -16.70
C PRO A 221 8.67 17.25 -17.67
N ILE A 222 8.05 17.93 -18.63
CA ILE A 222 7.19 17.27 -19.62
C ILE A 222 8.03 16.47 -20.62
N ALA A 223 9.17 17.01 -21.07
CA ALA A 223 10.06 16.29 -21.97
C ALA A 223 10.59 15.00 -21.31
N SER A 224 10.93 15.08 -20.02
CA SER A 224 11.39 13.91 -19.25
C SER A 224 10.28 12.85 -19.05
N LEU A 225 9.00 13.26 -19.10
CA LEU A 225 7.86 12.35 -18.98
C LEU A 225 7.37 11.79 -20.33
N LEU A 226 7.55 12.51 -21.45
CA LEU A 226 6.98 12.15 -22.76
C LEU A 226 8.01 11.73 -23.82
N VAL A 227 9.25 12.22 -23.72
CA VAL A 227 10.31 12.00 -24.74
C VAL A 227 11.34 10.96 -24.26
N ALA A 228 11.58 10.89 -22.94
CA ALA A 228 12.42 9.85 -22.37
C ALA A 228 11.83 8.44 -22.60
N THR A 229 12.62 7.41 -22.30
CA THR A 229 12.10 6.04 -22.37
C THR A 229 10.97 5.85 -21.36
N SER A 230 9.96 5.06 -21.71
CA SER A 230 8.81 4.83 -20.81
C SER A 230 9.21 4.31 -19.42
N HIS A 231 10.31 3.57 -19.34
CA HIS A 231 10.90 3.11 -18.09
C HIS A 231 11.43 4.28 -17.26
N SER A 232 12.28 5.14 -17.84
CA SER A 232 12.84 6.32 -17.17
C SER A 232 11.73 7.25 -16.68
N SER A 233 10.67 7.43 -17.48
CA SER A 233 9.50 8.21 -17.08
C SER A 233 8.74 7.60 -15.89
N VAL A 234 8.56 6.27 -15.84
CA VAL A 234 7.96 5.60 -14.68
C VAL A 234 8.84 5.75 -13.44
N LYS A 235 10.17 5.58 -13.57
CA LYS A 235 11.11 5.81 -12.45
C LYS A 235 11.01 7.22 -11.90
N LEU A 236 10.98 8.22 -12.78
CA LEU A 236 10.81 9.62 -12.42
C LEU A 236 9.47 9.85 -11.71
N LEU A 237 8.37 9.24 -12.17
CA LEU A 237 7.06 9.40 -11.55
C LEU A 237 6.96 8.78 -10.16
N PHE A 238 7.59 7.63 -9.95
CA PHE A 238 7.51 6.91 -8.68
C PHE A 238 8.49 7.45 -7.64
N SER A 239 9.56 8.12 -8.08
CA SER A 239 10.54 8.74 -7.19
C SER A 239 9.87 9.62 -6.14
N GLY A 240 10.35 9.54 -4.91
CA GLY A 240 9.91 10.42 -3.83
C GLY A 240 10.79 11.66 -3.66
N ASN A 241 12.01 11.65 -4.20
CA ASN A 241 13.00 12.71 -4.02
C ASN A 241 12.74 13.95 -4.89
N ASN A 242 11.82 13.86 -5.85
CA ASN A 242 11.38 14.96 -6.69
C ASN A 242 10.01 15.53 -6.23
N ALA A 243 9.70 15.40 -4.94
CA ALA A 243 8.49 15.96 -4.35
C ALA A 243 8.51 17.49 -4.46
N GLY A 244 7.56 18.05 -5.21
CA GLY A 244 7.46 19.50 -5.47
C GLY A 244 8.12 19.98 -6.77
N GLU A 245 8.94 19.16 -7.43
CA GLU A 245 9.60 19.55 -8.70
C GLU A 245 8.68 19.41 -9.92
N ILE A 246 7.84 18.37 -9.93
CA ILE A 246 6.85 18.15 -10.99
C ILE A 246 5.53 18.77 -10.56
N HIS A 247 5.25 19.96 -11.10
CA HIS A 247 4.00 20.67 -10.83
C HIS A 247 2.76 19.93 -11.38
N CYS A 248 1.62 20.17 -10.72
CA CYS A 248 0.30 19.65 -11.07
C CYS A 248 -0.07 19.87 -12.55
N ALA A 249 0.19 21.07 -13.09
CA ALA A 249 -0.08 21.40 -14.49
C ALA A 249 0.71 20.54 -15.48
N SER A 250 2.00 20.29 -15.20
CA SER A 250 2.87 19.48 -16.06
C SER A 250 2.43 18.02 -16.09
N SER A 251 2.06 17.44 -14.94
CA SER A 251 1.52 16.08 -14.87
C SER A 251 0.19 15.93 -15.59
N LEU A 252 -0.73 16.90 -15.45
CA LEU A 252 -2.02 16.87 -16.15
C LEU A 252 -1.86 16.97 -17.67
N LEU A 253 -1.01 17.88 -18.13
CA LEU A 253 -0.76 18.08 -19.56
C LEU A 253 -0.08 16.85 -20.19
N ALA A 254 0.90 16.25 -19.49
CA ALA A 254 1.51 15.01 -19.89
C ALA A 254 0.50 13.84 -19.91
N PHE A 255 -0.37 13.72 -18.90
CA PHE A 255 -1.45 12.72 -18.87
C PHE A 255 -2.38 12.84 -20.07
N LEU A 256 -2.88 14.03 -20.38
CA LEU A 256 -3.80 14.26 -21.50
C LEU A 256 -3.14 13.95 -22.84
N THR A 257 -1.89 14.39 -23.02
CA THR A 257 -1.13 14.18 -24.26
C THR A 257 -0.84 12.70 -24.46
N TYR A 258 -0.24 12.03 -23.46
CA TYR A 258 0.11 10.62 -23.54
C TYR A 258 -1.14 9.74 -23.73
N SER A 259 -2.23 10.03 -23.01
CA SER A 259 -3.49 9.29 -23.14
C SER A 259 -4.07 9.39 -24.55
N SER A 260 -4.04 10.58 -25.14
CA SER A 260 -4.53 10.82 -26.51
C SER A 260 -3.68 10.09 -27.55
N LEU A 261 -2.35 10.17 -27.42
CA LEU A 261 -1.41 9.47 -28.30
C LEU A 261 -1.52 7.94 -28.16
N ASN A 262 -1.79 7.43 -26.96
CA ASN A 262 -1.98 6.00 -26.74
C ASN A 262 -3.30 5.49 -27.36
N ILE A 263 -4.39 6.25 -27.24
CA ILE A 263 -5.64 5.92 -27.93
C ILE A 263 -5.41 5.81 -29.45
N GLY A 264 -4.67 6.74 -30.03
CA GLY A 264 -4.35 6.71 -31.45
C GLY A 264 -3.28 5.67 -31.85
N LEU A 265 -2.58 5.00 -30.93
CA LEU A 265 -1.77 3.82 -31.27
C LEU A 265 -2.66 2.59 -31.54
N ALA A 266 -3.90 2.60 -31.07
CA ALA A 266 -4.79 1.45 -31.17
C ALA A 266 -5.03 1.03 -32.63
N GLY A 267 -4.79 -0.26 -32.88
CA GLY A 267 -5.01 -0.88 -34.18
C GLY A 267 -3.89 -0.68 -35.19
N LEU A 268 -2.76 -0.03 -34.86
CA LEU A 268 -1.56 -0.04 -35.70
C LEU A 268 -0.93 -1.45 -35.73
N PRO A 269 -0.47 -1.94 -36.89
CA PRO A 269 0.12 -3.28 -37.01
C PRO A 269 1.61 -3.26 -36.64
N VAL A 270 1.94 -2.73 -35.47
CA VAL A 270 3.29 -2.69 -34.90
C VAL A 270 3.34 -3.67 -33.72
N PRO A 271 4.40 -4.47 -33.56
CA PRO A 271 4.58 -5.27 -32.36
C PRO A 271 4.79 -4.34 -31.15
N GLY A 272 3.75 -4.17 -30.34
CA GLY A 272 3.75 -3.28 -29.18
C GLY A 272 2.99 -3.88 -27.99
N GLY A 273 3.27 -3.36 -26.80
CA GLY A 273 2.58 -3.73 -25.56
C GLY A 273 1.85 -2.55 -24.94
N ALA A 274 0.62 -2.77 -24.46
CA ALA A 274 -0.17 -1.75 -23.76
C ALA A 274 0.07 -1.69 -22.25
N PHE A 275 0.88 -2.61 -21.71
CA PHE A 275 1.10 -2.75 -20.26
C PHE A 275 1.82 -1.53 -19.67
N THR A 276 3.04 -1.25 -20.10
CA THR A 276 3.81 -0.09 -19.59
C THR A 276 3.13 1.23 -19.91
N ALA A 277 2.44 1.33 -21.06
CA ALA A 277 1.71 2.53 -21.43
C ALA A 277 0.55 2.85 -20.47
N THR A 278 -0.21 1.84 -20.06
CA THR A 278 -1.31 2.00 -19.09
C THR A 278 -0.81 2.25 -17.67
N MET A 279 0.30 1.60 -17.30
CA MET A 279 1.01 1.89 -16.07
C MET A 279 1.48 3.35 -16.02
N LEU A 280 2.10 3.86 -17.09
CA LEU A 280 2.56 5.24 -17.20
C LEU A 280 1.41 6.25 -17.15
N MET A 281 0.31 6.01 -17.87
CA MET A 281 -0.88 6.86 -17.79
C MET A 281 -1.45 6.94 -16.37
N GLY A 282 -1.58 5.81 -15.69
CA GLY A 282 -2.06 5.76 -14.30
C GLY A 282 -1.11 6.50 -13.36
N GLY A 283 0.20 6.38 -13.59
CA GLY A 283 1.24 7.09 -12.84
C GLY A 283 1.18 8.59 -13.03
N LEU A 284 0.97 9.06 -14.26
CA LEU A 284 0.81 10.50 -14.57
C LEU A 284 -0.41 11.09 -13.87
N PHE A 285 -1.55 10.40 -13.91
CA PHE A 285 -2.77 10.86 -13.24
C PHE A 285 -2.64 10.78 -11.71
N GLY A 286 -2.05 9.70 -11.19
CA GLY A 286 -1.76 9.58 -9.77
C GLY A 286 -0.82 10.68 -9.27
N ARG A 287 0.24 10.99 -10.04
CA ARG A 287 1.15 12.10 -9.74
C ARG A 287 0.42 13.45 -9.77
N PHE A 288 -0.47 13.68 -10.73
CA PHE A 288 -1.32 14.86 -10.78
C PHE A 288 -2.17 15.01 -9.51
N VAL A 289 -2.86 13.96 -9.07
CA VAL A 289 -3.66 13.99 -7.83
C VAL A 289 -2.77 14.19 -6.61
N GLY A 290 -1.62 13.52 -6.53
CA GLY A 290 -0.67 13.69 -5.43
C GLY A 290 -0.08 15.10 -5.35
N ALA A 291 0.22 15.71 -6.50
CA ALA A 291 0.68 17.11 -6.56
C ALA A 291 -0.44 18.08 -6.17
N LEU A 292 -1.66 17.87 -6.67
CA LEU A 292 -2.83 18.67 -6.31
C LEU A 292 -3.13 18.60 -4.80
N CYS A 293 -3.05 17.41 -4.19
CA CYS A 293 -3.24 17.25 -2.76
C CYS A 293 -2.12 17.90 -1.94
N GLY A 294 -0.88 17.89 -2.44
CA GLY A 294 0.23 18.63 -1.83
C GLY A 294 0.04 20.14 -1.91
N ASP A 295 -0.31 20.67 -3.08
CA ASP A 295 -0.57 22.10 -3.31
C ASP A 295 -1.74 22.62 -2.45
N LEU A 296 -2.75 21.79 -2.21
CA LEU A 296 -3.91 22.10 -1.36
C LEU A 296 -3.68 21.83 0.14
N GLY A 297 -2.52 21.28 0.52
CA GLY A 297 -2.22 20.91 1.90
C GLY A 297 -3.11 19.78 2.47
N LEU A 298 -3.74 18.98 1.60
CA LEU A 298 -4.64 17.88 1.97
C LEU A 298 -3.90 16.59 2.34
N SER A 299 -2.65 16.44 1.90
CA SER A 299 -1.84 15.24 2.14
C SER A 299 -0.37 15.60 2.33
N THR A 300 0.30 14.93 3.28
CA THR A 300 1.76 14.97 3.43
C THR A 300 2.43 13.78 2.77
N THR A 301 1.67 12.87 2.15
CA THR A 301 2.23 11.72 1.45
C THR A 301 2.91 12.16 0.16
N VAL A 302 4.08 11.58 -0.07
CA VAL A 302 4.89 11.85 -1.25
C VAL A 302 4.10 11.53 -2.52
N SER A 303 4.08 12.46 -3.49
CA SER A 303 3.31 12.34 -4.74
C SER A 303 3.65 11.08 -5.56
N GLY A 304 4.84 10.51 -5.38
CA GLY A 304 5.25 9.24 -5.97
C GLY A 304 4.41 8.04 -5.51
N VAL A 305 3.91 8.03 -4.28
CA VAL A 305 3.01 6.96 -3.80
C VAL A 305 1.67 7.01 -4.54
N PHE A 306 1.11 8.20 -4.76
CA PHE A 306 -0.11 8.37 -5.56
C PHE A 306 0.12 7.91 -7.01
N ALA A 307 1.29 8.16 -7.59
CA ALA A 307 1.64 7.63 -8.91
C ALA A 307 1.66 6.09 -8.92
N ILE A 308 2.26 5.44 -7.92
CA ILE A 308 2.31 3.97 -7.80
C ILE A 308 0.89 3.38 -7.69
N VAL A 309 0.03 3.96 -6.84
CA VAL A 309 -1.37 3.55 -6.70
C VAL A 309 -2.14 3.75 -8.00
N GLY A 310 -1.96 4.90 -8.67
CA GLY A 310 -2.61 5.20 -9.93
C GLY A 310 -2.19 4.26 -11.06
N SER A 311 -0.90 3.93 -11.15
CA SER A 311 -0.37 2.96 -12.10
C SER A 311 -1.00 1.58 -11.94
N ALA A 312 -1.08 1.06 -10.72
CA ALA A 312 -1.71 -0.23 -10.45
C ALA A 312 -3.22 -0.20 -10.76
N ALA A 313 -3.93 0.86 -10.34
CA ALA A 313 -5.36 1.02 -10.55
C ALA A 313 -5.74 1.08 -12.05
N MET A 314 -4.99 1.83 -12.86
CA MET A 314 -5.23 1.95 -14.30
C MET A 314 -4.86 0.68 -15.06
N LEU A 315 -3.74 0.04 -14.71
CA LEU A 315 -3.33 -1.23 -15.30
C LEU A 315 -4.38 -2.33 -15.03
N CYS A 316 -4.81 -2.45 -13.77
CA CYS A 316 -5.87 -3.35 -13.36
C CYS A 316 -7.15 -3.09 -14.16
N GLY A 317 -7.63 -1.84 -14.24
CA GLY A 317 -8.86 -1.54 -14.97
C GLY A 317 -8.76 -1.88 -16.47
N PHE A 318 -7.58 -1.75 -17.07
CA PHE A 318 -7.42 -1.96 -18.51
C PHE A 318 -7.40 -3.44 -18.87
N LYS A 319 -6.67 -4.24 -18.07
CA LYS A 319 -6.52 -5.68 -18.26
C LYS A 319 -7.59 -6.51 -17.54
N GLN A 320 -8.24 -5.96 -16.54
CA GLN A 320 -9.06 -6.68 -15.55
C GLN A 320 -8.29 -7.76 -14.77
N MET A 321 -7.00 -7.51 -14.51
CA MET A 321 -6.13 -8.35 -13.67
C MET A 321 -6.05 -7.82 -12.24
N THR A 322 -5.98 -8.70 -11.23
CA THR A 322 -6.05 -8.31 -9.81
C THR A 322 -4.71 -8.46 -9.10
N LEU A 323 -4.41 -9.65 -8.56
CA LEU A 323 -3.24 -9.95 -7.75
C LEU A 323 -1.95 -9.79 -8.56
N ALA A 324 -1.97 -10.14 -9.84
CA ALA A 324 -0.81 -9.99 -10.71
C ALA A 324 -0.37 -8.52 -10.84
N SER A 325 -1.34 -7.61 -11.01
CA SER A 325 -1.05 -6.17 -11.15
C SER A 325 -0.39 -5.59 -9.89
N VAL A 326 -0.88 -5.98 -8.70
CA VAL A 326 -0.33 -5.57 -7.40
C VAL A 326 1.09 -6.10 -7.24
N LEU A 327 1.31 -7.40 -7.45
CA LEU A 327 2.62 -8.00 -7.23
C LEU A 327 3.67 -7.48 -8.21
N ILE A 328 3.32 -7.27 -9.48
CA ILE A 328 4.23 -6.66 -10.45
C ILE A 328 4.66 -5.26 -9.98
N VAL A 329 3.72 -4.41 -9.55
CA VAL A 329 4.04 -3.05 -9.11
C VAL A 329 4.84 -3.06 -7.80
N VAL A 330 4.49 -3.93 -6.84
CA VAL A 330 5.20 -4.08 -5.57
C VAL A 330 6.63 -4.57 -5.76
N GLU A 331 6.86 -5.57 -6.62
CA GLU A 331 8.21 -6.07 -6.92
C GLU A 331 9.05 -5.04 -7.67
N CYS A 332 8.46 -4.30 -8.62
CA CYS A 332 9.14 -3.19 -9.30
C CYS A 332 9.57 -2.08 -8.32
N VAL A 333 8.71 -1.76 -7.35
CA VAL A 333 8.96 -0.76 -6.31
C VAL A 333 9.83 -1.31 -5.17
N ASN A 334 9.94 -2.63 -5.03
CA ASN A 334 10.67 -3.29 -3.95
C ASN A 334 10.21 -2.85 -2.53
N ASP A 335 8.89 -2.65 -2.35
CA ASP A 335 8.31 -2.28 -1.05
C ASP A 335 6.96 -2.97 -0.84
N LEU A 336 6.97 -4.03 -0.03
CA LEU A 336 5.78 -4.81 0.31
C LEU A 336 4.79 -4.03 1.19
N SER A 337 5.23 -2.97 1.88
CA SER A 337 4.36 -2.17 2.76
C SER A 337 3.26 -1.41 1.99
N LEU A 338 3.43 -1.22 0.68
CA LEU A 338 2.46 -0.61 -0.21
C LEU A 338 1.39 -1.60 -0.71
N ALA A 339 1.57 -2.91 -0.50
CA ALA A 339 0.64 -3.91 -1.01
C ALA A 339 -0.82 -3.70 -0.55
N PRO A 340 -1.13 -3.38 0.73
CA PRO A 340 -2.51 -3.18 1.16
C PRO A 340 -3.22 -2.03 0.45
N ILE A 341 -2.56 -0.87 0.28
CA ILE A 341 -3.15 0.28 -0.43
C ILE A 341 -3.31 0.02 -1.92
N LEU A 342 -2.37 -0.73 -2.53
CA LEU A 342 -2.46 -1.12 -3.94
C LEU A 342 -3.61 -2.10 -4.16
N MET A 343 -3.77 -3.09 -3.28
CA MET A 343 -4.92 -4.02 -3.30
C MET A 343 -6.24 -3.27 -3.17
N LEU A 344 -6.33 -2.31 -2.25
CA LEU A 344 -7.52 -1.47 -2.10
C LEU A 344 -7.81 -0.66 -3.37
N GLY A 345 -6.81 0.01 -3.94
CA GLY A 345 -6.96 0.81 -5.16
C GLY A 345 -7.36 -0.04 -6.37
N VAL A 346 -6.73 -1.21 -6.53
CA VAL A 346 -7.06 -2.21 -7.57
C VAL A 346 -8.50 -2.71 -7.40
N ALA A 347 -8.92 -3.06 -6.18
CA ALA A 347 -10.28 -3.52 -5.92
C ALA A 347 -11.35 -2.45 -6.25
N VAL A 348 -11.10 -1.19 -5.86
CA VAL A 348 -12.00 -0.07 -6.15
C VAL A 348 -12.06 0.21 -7.65
N SER A 349 -10.91 0.29 -8.32
CA SER A 349 -10.84 0.51 -9.77
C SER A 349 -11.56 -0.59 -10.54
N MET A 350 -11.34 -1.86 -10.15
CA MET A 350 -12.01 -3.02 -10.74
C MET A 350 -13.53 -2.98 -10.56
N ALA A 351 -14.00 -2.70 -9.34
CA ALA A 351 -15.43 -2.63 -9.06
C ALA A 351 -16.15 -1.56 -9.90
N VAL A 352 -15.51 -0.40 -10.08
CA VAL A 352 -16.02 0.66 -10.97
C VAL A 352 -15.97 0.22 -12.43
N ASN A 353 -14.90 -0.46 -12.85
CA ASN A 353 -14.73 -0.92 -14.21
C ASN A 353 -15.77 -1.97 -14.60
N TRP A 354 -16.02 -3.00 -13.78
CA TRP A 354 -17.06 -4.01 -14.02
C TRP A 354 -18.45 -3.41 -14.19
N ALA A 355 -18.71 -2.28 -13.53
CA ALA A 355 -19.98 -1.59 -13.65
C ALA A 355 -20.15 -0.92 -15.03
N MET A 356 -19.05 -0.61 -15.73
CA MET A 356 -19.04 0.06 -17.03
C MET A 356 -18.68 -0.88 -18.20
N ASN A 357 -17.65 -1.72 -18.05
CA ASN A 357 -17.19 -2.68 -19.04
C ASN A 357 -17.24 -4.08 -18.45
N GLU A 358 -18.00 -4.96 -19.10
CA GLU A 358 -18.12 -6.37 -18.71
C GLU A 358 -16.80 -7.13 -18.88
N ARG A 359 -15.96 -6.71 -19.83
CA ARG A 359 -14.70 -7.37 -20.22
C ARG A 359 -13.53 -6.41 -20.29
N GLY A 360 -12.33 -6.93 -20.03
CA GLY A 360 -11.07 -6.21 -20.20
C GLY A 360 -10.75 -5.95 -21.68
N HIS A 361 -9.73 -5.12 -21.94
CA HIS A 361 -9.33 -4.79 -23.32
C HIS A 361 -8.96 -6.03 -24.14
N ASP A 362 -8.19 -6.95 -23.58
CA ASP A 362 -7.66 -8.11 -24.32
C ASP A 362 -8.77 -9.10 -24.66
N GLU A 363 -9.66 -9.40 -23.73
CA GLU A 363 -10.87 -10.21 -23.96
C GLU A 363 -11.76 -9.61 -25.04
N GLU A 364 -11.98 -8.29 -25.00
CA GLU A 364 -12.79 -7.58 -25.98
C GLU A 364 -12.15 -7.60 -27.37
N VAL A 365 -10.82 -7.53 -27.46
CA VAL A 365 -10.08 -7.72 -28.71
C VAL A 365 -10.21 -9.16 -29.22
N ILE A 366 -10.15 -10.18 -28.35
CA ILE A 366 -10.35 -11.59 -28.71
C ILE A 366 -11.73 -11.79 -29.33
N HIS A 367 -12.77 -11.26 -28.68
CA HIS A 367 -14.15 -11.32 -29.16
C HIS A 367 -14.34 -10.59 -30.49
N ARG A 368 -13.84 -9.35 -30.62
CA ARG A 368 -13.95 -8.56 -31.86
C ARG A 368 -13.15 -9.15 -33.03
N ARG A 369 -12.07 -9.89 -32.75
CA ARG A 369 -11.31 -10.64 -33.76
C ARG A 369 -11.92 -12.00 -34.09
N GLN A 370 -12.97 -12.41 -33.39
CA GLN A 370 -13.64 -13.70 -33.56
C GLN A 370 -12.67 -14.89 -33.40
N LEU A 371 -11.70 -14.77 -32.48
CA LEU A 371 -10.78 -15.87 -32.16
C LEU A 371 -11.51 -16.95 -31.33
N PRO A 372 -11.32 -18.25 -31.64
CA PRO A 372 -11.99 -19.33 -30.92
C PRO A 372 -11.50 -19.39 -29.48
N PHE A 373 -12.30 -18.85 -28.56
CA PHE A 373 -12.02 -18.74 -27.14
C PHE A 373 -13.24 -19.20 -26.36
N LEU A 374 -13.04 -20.11 -25.41
CA LEU A 374 -14.06 -20.54 -24.46
C LEU A 374 -13.69 -19.92 -23.12
N GLU A 375 -14.61 -19.14 -22.56
CA GLU A 375 -14.46 -18.49 -21.26
C GLU A 375 -14.38 -19.56 -20.14
N GLY A 376 -13.95 -19.15 -18.95
CA GLY A 376 -13.83 -20.07 -17.81
C GLY A 376 -15.18 -20.50 -17.22
N GLU A 377 -16.17 -19.63 -17.33
CA GLU A 377 -17.53 -19.83 -16.83
C GLU A 377 -18.56 -19.70 -17.95
N PRO A 378 -19.65 -20.48 -17.93
CA PRO A 378 -20.71 -20.37 -18.91
C PRO A 378 -21.44 -19.03 -18.74
N PRO A 379 -21.79 -18.34 -19.84
CA PRO A 379 -22.71 -17.21 -19.78
C PRO A 379 -24.06 -17.65 -19.19
N ARG A 380 -24.67 -16.81 -18.35
CA ARG A 380 -25.98 -17.07 -17.74
C ARG A 380 -27.09 -17.37 -18.75
N ALA A 381 -26.94 -16.88 -19.98
CA ALA A 381 -27.88 -17.15 -21.08
C ALA A 381 -27.93 -18.63 -21.51
N LEU A 382 -26.92 -19.43 -21.14
CA LEU A 382 -26.86 -20.87 -21.44
C LEU A 382 -27.36 -21.74 -20.27
N ASP A 383 -27.69 -21.16 -19.11
CA ASP A 383 -28.08 -21.92 -17.91
C ASP A 383 -29.33 -22.80 -18.13
N SER A 384 -30.22 -22.39 -19.04
CA SER A 384 -31.45 -23.11 -19.36
C SER A 384 -31.32 -24.13 -20.50
N GLN A 385 -30.14 -24.28 -21.10
CA GLN A 385 -29.91 -25.21 -22.21
C GLN A 385 -29.36 -26.55 -21.72
N VAL A 386 -29.60 -27.60 -22.50
CA VAL A 386 -29.06 -28.94 -22.26
C VAL A 386 -28.07 -29.37 -23.36
N ALA A 387 -27.34 -30.45 -23.12
CA ALA A 387 -26.34 -30.99 -24.04
C ALA A 387 -26.90 -31.22 -25.46
N LEU A 388 -28.13 -31.74 -25.57
CA LEU A 388 -28.77 -32.03 -26.85
C LEU A 388 -29.07 -30.76 -27.67
N ASP A 389 -29.41 -29.64 -27.01
CA ASP A 389 -29.70 -28.37 -27.68
C ASP A 389 -28.47 -27.79 -28.42
N LEU A 390 -27.28 -28.16 -27.93
CA LEU A 390 -26.00 -27.71 -28.47
C LEU A 390 -25.37 -28.70 -29.44
N CYS A 391 -25.92 -29.90 -29.55
CA CYS A 391 -25.37 -30.96 -30.38
C CYS A 391 -25.83 -30.78 -31.84
N PRO A 392 -24.93 -30.55 -32.81
CA PRO A 392 -25.33 -30.47 -34.20
C PRO A 392 -25.70 -31.85 -34.75
N ALA A 393 -26.55 -31.85 -35.78
CA ALA A 393 -26.82 -33.06 -36.56
C ALA A 393 -25.57 -33.44 -37.36
N LEU A 394 -25.08 -34.67 -37.17
CA LEU A 394 -23.98 -35.24 -37.94
C LEU A 394 -24.52 -35.83 -39.25
N PRO A 395 -23.85 -35.59 -40.40
CA PRO A 395 -24.13 -36.32 -41.63
C PRO A 395 -23.96 -37.83 -41.41
N ASP A 396 -24.76 -38.65 -42.08
CA ASP A 396 -24.67 -40.12 -41.96
C ASP A 396 -23.28 -40.64 -42.40
N ASP A 397 -22.68 -40.01 -43.42
CA ASP A 397 -21.34 -40.33 -43.91
C ASP A 397 -20.22 -39.95 -42.91
N ALA A 398 -20.50 -39.09 -41.92
CA ALA A 398 -19.55 -38.72 -40.88
C ALA A 398 -19.54 -39.69 -39.70
N VAL A 399 -20.41 -40.71 -39.70
CA VAL A 399 -20.43 -41.75 -38.67
C VAL A 399 -19.74 -43.00 -39.19
N MET A 400 -18.65 -43.39 -38.53
CA MET A 400 -17.75 -44.42 -39.04
C MET A 400 -18.11 -45.81 -38.47
N PRO A 401 -18.12 -46.86 -39.29
CA PRO A 401 -18.15 -48.23 -38.79
C PRO A 401 -16.79 -48.62 -38.17
N PRO A 402 -16.73 -49.68 -37.33
CA PRO A 402 -15.49 -50.19 -36.74
C PRO A 402 -14.45 -50.63 -37.79
N GLU A 403 -14.93 -51.07 -38.95
CA GLU A 403 -14.17 -51.39 -40.14
C GLU A 403 -14.79 -50.61 -41.30
N ALA A 404 -14.03 -49.65 -41.85
CA ALA A 404 -14.54 -48.73 -42.87
C ALA A 404 -13.77 -48.89 -44.18
N THR A 405 -14.43 -48.75 -45.32
CA THR A 405 -13.74 -48.74 -46.60
C THR A 405 -13.00 -47.42 -46.83
N LEU A 406 -11.96 -47.44 -47.66
CA LEU A 406 -11.22 -46.23 -48.02
C LEU A 406 -12.14 -45.15 -48.64
N LEU A 407 -13.14 -45.57 -49.43
CA LEU A 407 -14.16 -44.67 -49.96
C LEU A 407 -15.02 -44.01 -48.86
N GLN A 408 -15.41 -44.77 -47.82
CA GLN A 408 -16.16 -44.20 -46.69
C GLN A 408 -15.33 -43.17 -45.92
N VAL A 409 -14.04 -43.43 -45.72
CA VAL A 409 -13.13 -42.46 -45.08
C VAL A 409 -12.98 -41.21 -45.94
N GLN A 410 -12.83 -41.35 -47.25
CA GLN A 410 -12.75 -40.21 -48.17
C GLN A 410 -14.03 -39.37 -48.15
N ARG A 411 -15.21 -40.00 -48.21
CA ARG A 411 -16.51 -39.31 -48.09
C ARG A 411 -16.67 -38.60 -46.74
N ALA A 412 -16.27 -39.24 -45.65
CA ALA A 412 -16.26 -38.59 -44.34
C ALA A 412 -15.35 -37.35 -44.32
N LEU A 413 -14.19 -37.41 -44.99
CA LEU A 413 -13.25 -36.30 -45.13
C LEU A 413 -13.74 -35.19 -46.09
N GLU A 414 -14.69 -35.44 -47.00
CA GLU A 414 -15.31 -34.39 -47.82
C GLU A 414 -16.08 -33.38 -46.95
N HIS A 415 -16.60 -33.80 -45.79
CA HIS A 415 -17.21 -32.92 -44.81
C HIS A 415 -16.15 -32.13 -44.03
N HIS A 416 -15.72 -31.00 -44.59
CA HIS A 416 -14.67 -30.14 -44.02
C HIS A 416 -14.98 -29.58 -42.62
N ASP A 417 -16.27 -29.40 -42.29
CA ASP A 417 -16.71 -28.83 -41.01
C ASP A 417 -16.71 -29.85 -39.85
N VAL A 418 -16.50 -31.14 -40.14
CA VAL A 418 -16.46 -32.21 -39.12
C VAL A 418 -15.02 -32.55 -38.76
N HIS A 419 -14.69 -32.40 -37.47
CA HIS A 419 -13.36 -32.69 -36.92
C HIS A 419 -13.29 -33.98 -36.10
N TYR A 420 -14.43 -34.46 -35.60
CA TYR A 420 -14.55 -35.64 -34.74
C TYR A 420 -15.60 -36.57 -35.31
N PHE A 421 -15.21 -37.81 -35.55
CA PHE A 421 -16.05 -38.83 -36.19
C PHE A 421 -16.37 -39.92 -35.15
N PRO A 422 -17.65 -40.11 -34.79
CA PRO A 422 -18.04 -41.18 -33.88
C PRO A 422 -17.89 -42.53 -34.60
N VAL A 423 -17.40 -43.53 -33.88
CA VAL A 423 -17.32 -44.91 -34.37
C VAL A 423 -18.43 -45.71 -33.70
N ARG A 424 -19.34 -46.30 -34.48
CA ARG A 424 -20.44 -47.13 -33.98
C ARG A 424 -20.66 -48.35 -34.86
N ASP A 425 -21.13 -49.43 -34.26
CA ASP A 425 -21.60 -50.60 -34.99
C ASP A 425 -23.14 -50.55 -35.12
N GLY A 426 -23.62 -50.21 -36.33
CA GLY A 426 -25.05 -50.08 -36.62
C GLY A 426 -25.79 -49.04 -35.76
N LEU A 427 -26.91 -49.45 -35.16
CA LEU A 427 -27.73 -48.62 -34.25
C LEU A 427 -27.29 -48.72 -32.77
N GLY A 428 -26.14 -49.33 -32.51
CA GLY A 428 -25.61 -49.53 -31.15
C GLY A 428 -25.02 -48.27 -30.51
N PRO A 429 -24.45 -48.41 -29.29
CA PRO A 429 -23.77 -47.32 -28.60
C PRO A 429 -22.51 -46.87 -29.38
N CYS A 430 -22.05 -45.66 -29.08
CA CYS A 430 -20.78 -45.15 -29.61
C CYS A 430 -19.62 -45.94 -29.00
N LEU A 431 -18.83 -46.61 -29.84
CA LEU A 431 -17.67 -47.41 -29.43
C LEU A 431 -16.43 -46.55 -29.21
N GLY A 432 -16.33 -45.41 -29.89
CA GLY A 432 -15.20 -44.50 -29.78
C GLY A 432 -15.33 -43.25 -30.62
N ILE A 433 -14.31 -42.38 -30.58
CA ILE A 433 -14.19 -41.21 -31.46
C ILE A 433 -12.85 -41.27 -32.18
N ILE A 434 -12.83 -40.97 -33.48
CA ILE A 434 -11.61 -40.76 -34.25
C ILE A 434 -11.54 -39.31 -34.75
N THR A 435 -10.36 -38.71 -34.73
CA THR A 435 -10.17 -37.31 -35.16
C THR A 435 -9.89 -37.24 -36.66
N ARG A 436 -10.17 -36.08 -37.26
CA ARG A 436 -9.90 -35.83 -38.69
C ARG A 436 -8.44 -36.02 -39.06
N SER A 437 -7.50 -35.51 -38.26
CA SER A 437 -6.07 -35.64 -38.53
C SER A 437 -5.64 -37.11 -38.57
N GLN A 438 -6.23 -37.97 -37.74
CA GLN A 438 -5.99 -39.41 -37.76
C GLN A 438 -6.53 -40.07 -39.04
N LEU A 439 -7.73 -39.69 -39.49
CA LEU A 439 -8.26 -40.16 -40.78
C LEU A 439 -7.44 -39.66 -41.98
N GLU A 440 -7.01 -38.40 -41.98
CA GLU A 440 -6.15 -37.84 -43.03
C GLU A 440 -4.79 -38.54 -43.10
N THR A 441 -4.21 -38.92 -41.95
CA THR A 441 -2.99 -39.74 -41.94
C THR A 441 -3.18 -41.14 -42.51
N LEU A 442 -4.40 -41.69 -42.48
CA LEU A 442 -4.69 -43.00 -43.08
C LEU A 442 -4.85 -42.93 -44.61
N VAL A 443 -5.19 -41.76 -45.15
CA VAL A 443 -5.43 -41.54 -46.59
C VAL A 443 -4.23 -40.91 -47.31
N SER A 444 -3.34 -40.22 -46.59
CA SER A 444 -2.22 -39.49 -47.21
C SER A 444 -1.15 -40.42 -47.81
N PRO A 445 -0.77 -40.26 -49.10
CA PRO A 445 0.25 -41.08 -49.76
C PRO A 445 1.70 -40.76 -49.34
N SER A 446 1.92 -39.75 -48.49
CA SER A 446 3.25 -39.18 -48.21
C SER A 446 3.63 -39.26 -46.72
N ARG A 447 4.34 -40.33 -46.36
CA ARG A 447 5.01 -40.68 -45.05
C ARG A 447 4.13 -41.32 -43.96
N PRO A 448 4.72 -42.09 -43.01
CA PRO A 448 5.58 -43.25 -43.15
C PRO A 448 4.97 -44.44 -42.39
N PHE A 449 3.64 -44.65 -42.38
CA PHE A 449 3.11 -45.90 -41.81
C PHE A 449 3.56 -47.13 -42.62
N ALA A 450 3.90 -46.93 -43.89
CA ALA A 450 4.46 -47.95 -44.77
C ALA A 450 5.91 -48.37 -44.44
N SER A 451 6.70 -47.56 -43.71
CA SER A 451 8.08 -47.96 -43.34
C SER A 451 8.19 -48.66 -41.98
N PHE A 452 7.13 -48.63 -41.16
CA PHE A 452 7.08 -49.35 -39.88
C PHE A 452 6.61 -50.81 -40.03
N ALA A 453 6.02 -51.17 -41.18
CA ALA A 453 5.60 -52.54 -41.50
C ALA A 453 6.75 -53.47 -41.94
N ALA A 454 7.98 -52.95 -42.11
CA ALA A 454 9.08 -53.71 -42.71
C ALA A 454 9.95 -54.52 -41.74
N GLN A 455 9.74 -54.44 -40.41
CA GLN A 455 10.68 -55.06 -39.43
C GLN A 455 10.02 -55.80 -38.24
N GLY A 456 8.75 -56.17 -38.31
CA GLY A 456 8.13 -57.04 -37.30
C GLY A 456 7.06 -57.94 -37.92
N GLU A 457 7.23 -59.26 -37.78
CA GLU A 457 6.46 -60.30 -38.45
C GLU A 457 4.93 -60.21 -38.22
N HIS A 458 4.20 -60.36 -39.33
CA HIS A 458 2.76 -60.64 -39.45
C HIS A 458 1.77 -59.58 -38.93
N LEU A 459 1.71 -58.42 -39.59
CA LEU A 459 0.45 -57.69 -39.78
C LEU A 459 0.20 -57.55 -41.28
N PHE A 460 -0.87 -58.18 -41.77
CA PHE A 460 -1.32 -58.18 -43.18
C PHE A 460 -1.70 -56.77 -43.67
N LEU A 461 -0.71 -55.93 -43.91
CA LEU A 461 -0.76 -54.86 -44.90
C LEU A 461 0.50 -55.04 -45.74
N ASP A 462 0.43 -56.03 -46.65
CA ASP A 462 1.40 -56.18 -47.72
C ASP A 462 1.60 -54.82 -48.39
N THR A 463 2.85 -54.58 -48.77
CA THR A 463 3.35 -53.42 -49.48
C THR A 463 2.54 -53.13 -50.73
N ASP A 464 1.48 -52.35 -50.57
CA ASP A 464 0.82 -51.46 -51.52
C ASP A 464 -0.37 -50.88 -50.73
N LEU A 465 -0.41 -49.55 -50.53
CA LEU A 465 -1.68 -48.93 -50.12
C LEU A 465 -2.72 -49.39 -51.14
N PRO A 466 -3.81 -50.06 -50.75
CA PRO A 466 -4.78 -50.52 -51.72
C PRO A 466 -5.30 -49.29 -52.46
N THR A 467 -4.97 -49.22 -53.75
CA THR A 467 -5.60 -48.31 -54.71
C THR A 467 -7.08 -48.66 -54.92
N ASP A 468 -7.51 -49.79 -54.36
CA ASP A 468 -8.88 -50.27 -54.36
C ASP A 468 -9.73 -49.56 -53.29
N GLU A 469 -10.74 -48.82 -53.74
CA GLU A 469 -11.72 -48.11 -52.91
C GLU A 469 -12.46 -49.01 -51.90
N GLY A 470 -12.43 -50.34 -52.11
CA GLY A 470 -13.08 -51.36 -51.30
C GLY A 470 -12.25 -51.93 -50.15
N ALA A 471 -10.99 -51.53 -49.97
CA ALA A 471 -10.16 -52.04 -48.88
C ALA A 471 -10.66 -51.58 -47.49
N LEU A 472 -10.80 -52.54 -46.57
CA LEU A 472 -11.28 -52.32 -45.20
C LEU A 472 -10.15 -51.86 -44.29
N LEU A 473 -10.33 -50.70 -43.67
CA LEU A 473 -9.45 -50.10 -42.69
C LEU A 473 -9.99 -50.37 -41.28
N PRO A 474 -9.19 -50.94 -40.36
CA PRO A 474 -9.63 -51.24 -38.99
C PRO A 474 -9.61 -49.98 -38.11
N ILE A 475 -10.62 -49.12 -38.27
CA ILE A 475 -10.78 -47.85 -37.53
C ILE A 475 -10.84 -48.07 -36.02
N HIS A 476 -11.46 -49.16 -35.58
CA HIS A 476 -11.59 -49.52 -34.16
C HIS A 476 -10.26 -49.69 -33.42
N ARG A 477 -9.15 -49.90 -34.14
CA ARG A 477 -7.82 -50.00 -33.52
C ARG A 477 -7.16 -48.65 -33.29
N ILE A 478 -7.62 -47.59 -33.93
CA ILE A 478 -6.96 -46.28 -33.96
C ILE A 478 -7.81 -45.21 -33.26
N MET A 479 -9.13 -45.41 -33.21
CA MET A 479 -10.05 -44.55 -32.48
C MET A 479 -9.71 -44.50 -30.99
N ASP A 480 -10.10 -43.42 -30.32
CA ASP A 480 -10.18 -43.37 -28.86
C ASP A 480 -11.38 -44.21 -28.40
N PRO A 481 -11.16 -45.34 -27.71
CA PRO A 481 -12.23 -46.24 -27.29
C PRO A 481 -12.97 -45.75 -26.03
N THR A 482 -12.51 -44.68 -25.38
CA THR A 482 -13.04 -44.18 -24.11
C THR A 482 -13.41 -42.70 -24.16
N PRO A 483 -14.25 -42.26 -25.11
CA PRO A 483 -14.68 -40.87 -25.16
C PRO A 483 -15.55 -40.53 -23.94
N PHE A 484 -15.48 -39.28 -23.47
CA PHE A 484 -16.40 -38.80 -22.44
C PHE A 484 -17.84 -38.87 -22.94
N ALA A 485 -18.72 -39.50 -22.15
CA ALA A 485 -20.14 -39.57 -22.43
C ALA A 485 -20.91 -38.56 -21.58
N ILE A 486 -21.73 -37.74 -22.23
CA ILE A 486 -22.61 -36.73 -21.62
C ILE A 486 -24.05 -37.13 -21.92
N VAL A 487 -24.92 -37.06 -20.91
CA VAL A 487 -26.34 -37.37 -21.11
C VAL A 487 -27.05 -36.21 -21.82
N GLU A 488 -27.97 -36.53 -22.73
CA GLU A 488 -28.69 -35.58 -23.58
C GLU A 488 -29.39 -34.43 -22.81
N ASP A 489 -29.84 -34.69 -21.58
CA ASP A 489 -30.51 -33.75 -20.67
C ASP A 489 -29.56 -33.03 -19.70
N MET A 490 -28.24 -33.25 -19.81
CA MET A 490 -27.26 -32.62 -18.92
C MET A 490 -27.27 -31.09 -19.12
N PRO A 491 -27.46 -30.29 -18.05
CA PRO A 491 -27.43 -28.83 -18.14
C PRO A 491 -26.06 -28.31 -18.58
N VAL A 492 -26.05 -27.24 -19.40
CA VAL A 492 -24.82 -26.62 -19.90
C VAL A 492 -23.84 -26.25 -18.77
N PRO A 493 -24.25 -25.64 -17.63
CA PRO A 493 -23.30 -25.28 -16.57
C PRO A 493 -22.51 -26.47 -16.01
N ARG A 494 -23.11 -27.67 -16.03
CA ARG A 494 -22.45 -28.90 -15.56
C ARG A 494 -21.45 -29.43 -16.58
N LEU A 495 -21.84 -29.52 -17.85
CA LEU A 495 -20.95 -30.01 -18.91
C LEU A 495 -19.87 -28.99 -19.29
N TYR A 496 -20.11 -27.69 -19.10
CA TYR A 496 -19.18 -26.63 -19.48
C TYR A 496 -17.83 -26.79 -18.78
N ALA A 497 -17.84 -27.16 -17.50
CA ALA A 497 -16.64 -27.41 -16.71
C ALA A 497 -15.77 -28.54 -17.30
N LEU A 498 -16.36 -29.52 -18.00
CA LEU A 498 -15.61 -30.58 -18.67
C LEU A 498 -14.73 -30.00 -19.79
N PHE A 499 -15.28 -29.12 -20.62
CA PHE A 499 -14.55 -28.51 -21.73
C PHE A 499 -13.64 -27.36 -21.26
N ALA A 500 -14.09 -26.54 -20.30
CA ALA A 500 -13.36 -25.38 -19.82
C ALA A 500 -12.26 -25.73 -18.82
N LYS A 501 -12.49 -26.66 -17.88
CA LYS A 501 -11.56 -27.01 -16.80
C LYS A 501 -10.80 -28.30 -17.05
N ALA A 502 -11.48 -29.39 -17.42
CA ALA A 502 -10.78 -30.65 -17.73
C ALA A 502 -10.02 -30.57 -19.07
N GLY A 503 -10.37 -29.59 -19.92
CA GLY A 503 -9.67 -29.35 -21.18
C GLY A 503 -10.09 -30.29 -22.30
N GLU A 504 -11.26 -30.92 -22.15
CA GLU A 504 -11.80 -31.83 -23.16
C GLU A 504 -12.09 -31.11 -24.47
N ARG A 505 -11.84 -31.83 -25.58
CA ARG A 505 -12.05 -31.29 -26.93
C ARG A 505 -13.37 -31.72 -27.55
N ALA A 506 -13.82 -32.95 -27.25
CA ALA A 506 -15.06 -33.51 -27.75
C ALA A 506 -15.61 -34.55 -26.75
N ALA A 507 -16.93 -34.70 -26.71
CA ALA A 507 -17.62 -35.69 -25.91
C ALA A 507 -18.84 -36.24 -26.68
N CYS A 508 -19.13 -37.53 -26.48
CA CYS A 508 -20.31 -38.18 -27.03
C CYS A 508 -21.54 -37.80 -26.21
N VAL A 509 -22.60 -37.36 -26.89
CA VAL A 509 -23.92 -37.17 -26.27
C VAL A 509 -24.69 -38.48 -26.42
N THR A 510 -25.16 -39.02 -25.29
CA THR A 510 -25.91 -40.28 -25.25
C THR A 510 -27.25 -40.08 -24.56
N SER A 511 -28.23 -40.92 -24.91
CA SER A 511 -29.47 -41.01 -24.15
C SER A 511 -29.22 -41.74 -22.82
N ILE A 512 -30.15 -41.62 -21.87
CA ILE A 512 -30.16 -42.37 -20.60
C ILE A 512 -30.06 -43.89 -20.84
N ARG A 513 -30.53 -44.36 -22.01
CA ARG A 513 -30.48 -45.77 -22.41
C ARG A 513 -29.14 -46.21 -23.01
N GLY A 514 -28.20 -45.29 -23.23
CA GLY A 514 -26.91 -45.56 -23.87
C GLY A 514 -26.88 -45.36 -25.39
N ASP A 515 -28.00 -44.97 -26.00
CA ASP A 515 -28.08 -44.72 -27.44
C ASP A 515 -27.29 -43.46 -27.82
N PHE A 516 -26.54 -43.51 -28.92
CA PHE A 516 -25.78 -42.36 -29.42
C PHE A 516 -26.70 -41.30 -30.02
N ARG A 517 -26.54 -40.04 -29.59
CA ARG A 517 -27.31 -38.88 -30.08
C ARG A 517 -26.49 -37.92 -30.94
N GLY A 518 -25.20 -37.79 -30.65
CA GLY A 518 -24.28 -36.95 -31.43
C GLY A 518 -22.97 -36.65 -30.71
N ILE A 519 -22.17 -35.75 -31.26
CA ILE A 519 -20.91 -35.29 -30.65
C ILE A 519 -21.00 -33.81 -30.32
N LEU A 520 -20.67 -33.47 -29.08
CA LEU A 520 -20.47 -32.10 -28.64
C LEU A 520 -18.97 -31.79 -28.59
N SER A 521 -18.52 -30.80 -29.38
CA SER A 521 -17.14 -30.34 -29.41
C SER A 521 -16.98 -29.01 -28.67
N ARG A 522 -15.74 -28.66 -28.33
CA ARG A 522 -15.40 -27.34 -27.78
C ARG A 522 -15.81 -26.21 -28.73
N ASP A 523 -15.72 -26.41 -30.04
CA ASP A 523 -16.09 -25.42 -31.04
C ASP A 523 -17.60 -25.17 -31.07
N HIS A 524 -18.42 -26.21 -30.83
CA HIS A 524 -19.87 -26.05 -30.69
C HIS A 524 -20.24 -25.18 -29.49
N LEU A 525 -19.55 -25.36 -28.35
CA LEU A 525 -19.74 -24.51 -27.17
C LEU A 525 -19.32 -23.07 -27.42
N ILE A 526 -18.16 -22.86 -28.07
CA ILE A 526 -17.70 -21.52 -28.46
C ILE A 526 -18.71 -20.85 -29.41
N ALA A 527 -19.24 -21.58 -30.38
CA ALA A 527 -20.27 -21.09 -31.30
C ALA A 527 -21.57 -20.75 -30.57
N ALA A 528 -22.00 -21.57 -29.61
CA ALA A 528 -23.19 -21.34 -28.81
C ALA A 528 -23.07 -20.07 -27.95
N VAL A 529 -21.94 -19.90 -27.26
CA VAL A 529 -21.60 -18.70 -26.49
C VAL A 529 -21.65 -17.45 -27.38
N ARG A 530 -21.02 -17.52 -28.57
CA ARG A 530 -21.00 -16.41 -29.54
C ARG A 530 -22.39 -16.04 -30.05
N LYS A 531 -23.20 -17.04 -30.42
CA LYS A 531 -24.55 -16.82 -30.94
C LYS A 531 -25.40 -16.04 -29.93
N ARG A 532 -25.33 -16.43 -28.65
CA ARG A 532 -26.05 -15.73 -27.57
C ARG A 532 -25.50 -14.34 -27.29
N SER A 533 -24.18 -14.15 -27.33
CA SER A 533 -23.56 -12.84 -27.15
C SER A 533 -24.00 -11.82 -28.21
N ASN A 534 -24.25 -12.28 -29.46
CA ASN A 534 -24.69 -11.42 -30.56
C ASN A 534 -26.20 -11.12 -30.56
N GLU A 535 -27.03 -11.97 -29.94
CA GLU A 535 -28.50 -11.81 -29.89
C GLU A 535 -28.95 -10.78 -28.82
N HIS A 536 -28.14 -10.49 -27.80
CA HIS A 536 -28.49 -9.58 -26.69
C HIS A 536 -27.50 -8.42 -26.42
N PRO A 537 -27.12 -7.59 -27.41
CA PRO A 537 -26.22 -6.45 -27.16
C PRO A 537 -26.88 -5.34 -26.30
N ALA A 538 -28.21 -5.22 -26.33
CA ALA A 538 -28.94 -4.07 -25.76
C ALA A 538 -29.34 -4.20 -24.28
N ILE A 539 -29.47 -5.43 -23.75
CA ILE A 539 -29.94 -5.68 -22.38
C ILE A 539 -28.80 -5.52 -21.37
N SER A 540 -27.56 -5.92 -21.72
CA SER A 540 -26.37 -5.75 -20.86
C SER A 540 -26.07 -4.27 -20.59
N ILE A 541 -26.19 -3.39 -21.60
CA ILE A 541 -25.88 -1.95 -21.46
C ILE A 541 -26.94 -1.22 -20.62
N ALA A 542 -28.22 -1.52 -20.80
CA ALA A 542 -29.31 -0.88 -20.03
C ALA A 542 -29.37 -1.37 -18.57
N LEU A 543 -29.10 -2.66 -18.34
CA LEU A 543 -29.08 -3.26 -17.00
C LEU A 543 -27.81 -2.85 -16.23
N SER A 544 -26.64 -2.76 -16.89
CA SER A 544 -25.40 -2.24 -16.31
C SER A 544 -25.50 -0.75 -15.98
N LEU A 545 -26.17 0.06 -16.83
CA LEU A 545 -26.50 1.47 -16.54
C LEU A 545 -27.51 1.64 -15.38
N ALA A 546 -28.45 0.72 -15.21
CA ALA A 546 -29.41 0.74 -14.10
C ALA A 546 -28.79 0.27 -12.78
N LEU A 547 -27.88 -0.71 -12.82
CA LEU A 547 -27.14 -1.22 -11.66
C LEU A 547 -26.03 -0.26 -11.21
N THR A 548 -25.32 0.39 -12.15
CA THR A 548 -24.36 1.48 -11.83
C THR A 548 -25.05 2.58 -11.05
N ARG A 549 -26.25 3.02 -11.46
CA ARG A 549 -26.98 4.10 -10.77
C ARG A 549 -27.38 3.75 -9.33
N ARG A 550 -27.51 2.45 -9.01
CA ARG A 550 -27.93 1.96 -7.69
C ARG A 550 -26.76 1.65 -6.75
N HIS A 551 -25.63 1.17 -7.29
CA HIS A 551 -24.46 0.78 -6.50
C HIS A 551 -23.36 1.86 -6.40
N THR A 552 -23.16 2.68 -7.44
CA THR A 552 -22.20 3.81 -7.36
C THR A 552 -22.68 4.88 -6.39
N GLY A 553 -23.99 5.14 -6.32
CA GLY A 553 -24.57 6.02 -5.30
C GLY A 553 -24.29 5.55 -3.88
N ALA A 554 -24.38 4.25 -3.60
CA ALA A 554 -24.15 3.71 -2.25
C ALA A 554 -22.68 3.71 -1.83
N LEU A 555 -21.74 3.41 -2.75
CA LEU A 555 -20.30 3.42 -2.48
C LEU A 555 -19.71 4.84 -2.38
N LEU A 556 -20.18 5.76 -3.22
CA LEU A 556 -19.75 7.17 -3.19
C LEU A 556 -20.37 7.89 -1.99
N VAL A 557 -21.61 7.56 -1.59
CA VAL A 557 -22.24 8.05 -0.37
C VAL A 557 -21.63 7.41 0.89
N ALA A 558 -21.21 6.14 0.87
CA ALA A 558 -20.48 5.53 1.99
C ALA A 558 -19.08 6.16 2.18
N GLY A 559 -18.37 6.48 1.09
CA GLY A 559 -17.12 7.22 1.13
C GLY A 559 -17.28 8.68 1.59
N LEU A 560 -18.38 9.34 1.21
CA LEU A 560 -18.70 10.71 1.65
C LEU A 560 -19.27 10.79 3.08
N LEU A 561 -19.92 9.73 3.58
CA LEU A 561 -20.47 9.67 4.94
C LEU A 561 -19.44 9.31 6.01
N LEU A 562 -18.22 8.88 5.63
CA LEU A 562 -17.11 8.64 6.56
C LEU A 562 -16.21 9.88 6.78
N LEU A 563 -16.35 10.92 5.96
CA LEU A 563 -15.62 12.19 6.12
C LEU A 563 -15.87 12.94 7.46
N PRO A 564 -17.06 12.88 8.10
CA PRO A 564 -17.28 13.65 9.32
C PRO A 564 -16.73 13.00 10.60
N LEU A 565 -16.34 11.71 10.58
CA LEU A 565 -15.84 11.02 11.78
C LEU A 565 -14.31 11.11 11.94
N MET A 566 -13.58 11.63 10.94
CA MET A 566 -12.10 11.59 10.90
C MET A 566 -11.43 12.98 10.94
N SER A 567 -12.19 14.07 11.17
CA SER A 567 -11.62 15.43 11.23
C SER A 567 -10.73 15.68 12.45
N GLU A 568 -10.91 14.93 13.55
CA GLU A 568 -10.17 15.20 14.79
C GLU A 568 -8.78 14.56 14.82
N LEU A 569 -8.62 13.31 14.35
CA LEU A 569 -7.29 12.68 14.28
C LEU A 569 -6.38 13.33 13.22
N THR A 570 -6.96 13.71 12.08
CA THR A 570 -6.26 14.45 11.02
C THR A 570 -5.74 15.79 11.53
N MET A 571 -6.56 16.53 12.30
CA MET A 571 -6.13 17.77 12.96
C MET A 571 -4.88 17.57 13.81
N PHE A 572 -4.83 16.54 14.67
CA PHE A 572 -3.67 16.29 15.53
C PHE A 572 -2.41 15.89 14.72
N THR A 573 -2.57 15.13 13.63
CA THR A 573 -1.44 14.83 12.74
C THR A 573 -0.87 16.08 12.07
N THR A 574 -1.73 16.99 11.61
CA THR A 574 -1.32 18.29 11.06
C THR A 574 -0.64 19.17 12.12
N MET A 575 -1.15 19.19 13.36
CA MET A 575 -0.52 19.92 14.46
C MET A 575 0.91 19.44 14.73
N LYS A 576 1.16 18.12 14.72
CA LYS A 576 2.50 17.57 14.91
C LYS A 576 3.45 17.97 13.78
N ALA A 577 3.00 17.87 12.52
CA ALA A 577 3.79 18.29 11.36
C ALA A 577 4.11 19.79 11.40
N ASN A 578 3.13 20.63 11.71
CA ASN A 578 3.31 22.08 11.81
C ASN A 578 4.27 22.46 12.96
N ALA A 579 4.26 21.71 14.07
CA ALA A 579 5.21 21.89 15.16
C ALA A 579 6.65 21.59 14.74
N THR A 580 6.88 20.51 13.99
CA THR A 580 8.21 20.15 13.48
C THR A 580 8.74 21.17 12.47
N ASN A 581 7.87 21.75 11.66
CA ASN A 581 8.23 22.74 10.64
C ASN A 581 8.27 24.19 11.15
N PHE A 582 8.03 24.42 12.45
CA PHE A 582 7.91 25.77 13.02
C PHE A 582 6.92 26.67 12.26
N ALA A 583 5.84 26.08 11.74
CA ALA A 583 4.85 26.80 10.94
C ALA A 583 4.05 27.78 11.82
N PRO A 584 3.74 29.00 11.37
CA PRO A 584 2.90 29.94 12.10
C PRO A 584 1.58 29.32 12.59
N LEU A 585 1.06 29.80 13.72
CA LEU A 585 -0.24 29.34 14.22
C LEU A 585 -1.35 29.83 13.29
N THR A 586 -2.28 28.93 12.97
CA THR A 586 -3.47 29.27 12.19
C THR A 586 -4.41 30.16 13.01
N SER A 587 -5.28 30.90 12.33
CA SER A 587 -6.30 31.72 13.00
C SER A 587 -7.20 30.90 13.94
N GLY A 588 -7.47 29.63 13.58
CA GLY A 588 -8.21 28.70 14.43
C GLY A 588 -7.44 28.28 15.70
N GLU A 589 -6.15 27.98 15.58
CA GLU A 589 -5.29 27.66 16.74
C GLU A 589 -5.14 28.85 17.68
N LEU A 590 -4.95 30.06 17.15
CA LEU A 590 -4.88 31.29 17.94
C LEU A 590 -6.18 31.55 18.69
N ALA A 591 -7.32 31.41 18.01
CA ALA A 591 -8.64 31.55 18.63
C ALA A 591 -8.87 30.49 19.71
N SER A 592 -8.45 29.24 19.49
CA SER A 592 -8.52 28.14 20.46
C SER A 592 -7.76 28.46 21.76
N MET A 593 -6.55 29.00 21.63
CA MET A 593 -5.70 29.36 22.77
C MET A 593 -6.20 30.56 23.55
N VAL A 594 -6.66 31.61 22.85
CA VAL A 594 -7.29 32.77 23.49
C VAL A 594 -8.56 32.35 24.21
N LYS A 595 -9.40 31.54 23.55
CA LYS A 595 -10.62 30.97 24.15
C LYS A 595 -10.31 30.10 25.37
N SER A 596 -9.21 29.37 25.37
CA SER A 596 -8.79 28.56 26.52
C SER A 596 -8.61 29.41 27.80
N HIS A 597 -8.18 30.67 27.70
CA HIS A 597 -8.11 31.58 28.85
C HIS A 597 -9.50 32.05 29.29
N LEU A 598 -10.36 32.43 28.33
CA LEU A 598 -11.74 32.86 28.58
C LEU A 598 -12.60 31.77 29.23
N ASN A 599 -12.34 30.51 28.88
CA ASN A 599 -13.02 29.35 29.44
C ASN A 599 -12.78 29.20 30.96
N LEU A 600 -11.65 29.70 31.47
CA LEU A 600 -11.24 29.59 32.89
C LEU A 600 -11.47 30.89 33.67
N CYS A 601 -11.41 32.05 33.01
CA CYS A 601 -11.75 33.33 33.61
C CYS A 601 -12.36 34.26 32.56
N LYS A 602 -13.61 34.71 32.77
CA LYS A 602 -14.28 35.62 31.83
C LYS A 602 -13.59 36.99 31.74
N ASP A 603 -12.97 37.44 32.82
CA ASP A 603 -12.25 38.71 32.88
C ASP A 603 -10.91 38.68 32.12
N ALA A 604 -10.45 37.50 31.68
CA ALA A 604 -9.32 37.36 30.76
C ALA A 604 -9.55 38.03 29.40
N GLY A 605 -10.80 38.39 29.07
CA GLY A 605 -11.13 39.13 27.84
C GLY A 605 -10.45 40.49 27.72
N VAL A 606 -9.96 41.06 28.82
CA VAL A 606 -9.24 42.35 28.83
C VAL A 606 -7.94 42.31 28.03
N TYR A 607 -7.29 41.14 27.92
CA TYR A 607 -6.00 40.99 27.25
C TYR A 607 -6.03 40.08 26.01
N GLN A 608 -7.21 39.68 25.53
CA GLN A 608 -7.38 38.68 24.46
C GLN A 608 -6.67 39.06 23.14
N ASP A 609 -6.76 40.33 22.73
CA ASP A 609 -6.21 40.80 21.46
C ASP A 609 -4.68 40.89 21.53
N ALA A 610 -4.15 41.48 22.61
CA ALA A 610 -2.72 41.58 22.85
C ALA A 610 -2.06 40.19 22.98
N LEU A 611 -2.75 39.24 23.64
CA LEU A 611 -2.30 37.86 23.72
C LEU A 611 -2.28 37.20 22.34
N GLY A 612 -3.36 37.33 21.56
CA GLY A 612 -3.43 36.80 20.19
C GLY A 612 -2.28 37.28 19.29
N ASP A 613 -1.98 38.57 19.34
CA ASP A 613 -0.90 39.20 18.56
C ASP A 613 0.49 38.66 18.95
N LEU A 614 0.76 38.53 20.25
CA LEU A 614 2.01 37.96 20.75
C LEU A 614 2.18 36.50 20.29
N LEU A 615 1.12 35.70 20.40
CA LEU A 615 1.15 34.28 20.02
C LEU A 615 1.35 34.08 18.52
N ALA A 616 0.69 34.89 17.69
CA ALA A 616 0.89 34.84 16.24
C ALA A 616 2.36 35.06 15.87
N LYS A 617 3.02 35.98 16.58
CA LYS A 617 4.42 36.38 16.32
C LYS A 617 5.44 35.37 16.82
N THR A 618 5.27 34.81 18.02
CA THR A 618 6.36 34.08 18.70
C THR A 618 6.08 32.61 18.99
N ALA A 619 4.81 32.16 19.03
CA ALA A 619 4.49 30.82 19.51
C ALA A 619 4.93 29.68 18.57
N HIS A 620 5.20 29.97 17.30
CA HIS A 620 5.68 28.99 16.32
C HIS A 620 7.21 28.83 16.30
N THR A 621 7.96 29.72 16.94
CA THR A 621 9.44 29.67 16.92
C THR A 621 9.97 28.60 17.88
N THR A 622 11.24 28.23 17.73
CA THR A 622 11.86 27.23 18.60
C THR A 622 11.90 27.70 20.06
N HIS A 623 11.55 26.81 20.98
CA HIS A 623 11.60 27.08 22.42
C HIS A 623 13.01 27.03 22.98
N LYS A 624 13.93 26.34 22.28
CA LYS A 624 15.31 26.12 22.73
C LYS A 624 16.19 27.37 22.63
N ASN A 625 15.75 28.40 21.92
CA ASN A 625 16.42 29.71 21.93
C ASN A 625 16.03 30.47 23.20
N TRP A 626 16.71 30.18 24.31
CA TRP A 626 16.34 30.70 25.64
C TRP A 626 16.30 32.23 25.75
N PRO A 627 17.25 33.00 25.19
CA PRO A 627 17.17 34.47 25.18
C PRO A 627 15.92 35.00 24.49
N GLU A 628 15.56 34.45 23.33
CA GLU A 628 14.35 34.85 22.59
C GLU A 628 13.07 34.41 23.32
N THR A 629 13.06 33.22 23.91
CA THR A 629 11.94 32.74 24.74
C THR A 629 11.77 33.60 26.00
N GLU A 630 12.86 34.07 26.59
CA GLU A 630 12.82 34.98 27.74
C GLU A 630 12.25 36.35 27.35
N ASP A 631 12.70 36.95 26.24
CA ASP A 631 12.13 38.21 25.75
C ASP A 631 10.61 38.09 25.47
N ALA A 632 10.19 37.01 24.81
CA ALA A 632 8.78 36.72 24.61
C ALA A 632 8.03 36.49 25.94
N SER A 633 8.68 35.90 26.95
CA SER A 633 8.13 35.75 28.30
C SER A 633 7.97 37.08 29.04
N LEU A 634 8.84 38.07 28.79
CA LEU A 634 8.70 39.43 29.35
C LEU A 634 7.46 40.10 28.76
N GLN A 635 7.31 40.05 27.44
CA GLN A 635 6.13 40.58 26.73
C GLN A 635 4.85 39.87 27.19
N LEU A 636 4.90 38.55 27.41
CA LEU A 636 3.78 37.81 27.96
C LEU A 636 3.41 38.33 29.36
N ALA A 637 4.39 38.56 30.24
CA ALA A 637 4.16 39.07 31.58
C ALA A 637 3.55 40.48 31.61
N ASP A 638 3.83 41.32 30.62
CA ASP A 638 3.21 42.63 30.49
C ASP A 638 1.72 42.53 30.10
N ILE A 639 1.31 41.41 29.48
CA ILE A 639 -0.06 41.16 29.01
C ILE A 639 -0.90 40.45 30.07
N ILE A 640 -0.41 39.32 30.60
CA ILE A 640 -1.16 38.46 31.54
C ILE A 640 -0.80 38.72 33.01
N ALA A 641 0.07 39.70 33.28
CA ALA A 641 0.64 39.99 34.59
C ALA A 641 1.43 38.79 35.17
N GLY A 642 1.37 38.61 36.49
CA GLY A 642 2.12 37.58 37.21
C GLY A 642 1.28 36.86 38.27
N PRO A 643 1.88 35.93 39.03
CA PRO A 643 1.17 35.03 39.94
C PRO A 643 0.45 35.71 41.12
N ASP A 644 0.65 37.01 41.34
CA ASP A 644 -0.09 37.78 42.35
C ASP A 644 -1.41 38.35 41.83
N ASP A 645 -1.57 38.45 40.51
CA ASP A 645 -2.76 39.03 39.86
C ASP A 645 -3.98 38.09 39.99
N PRO A 646 -5.18 38.60 40.31
CA PRO A 646 -6.37 37.76 40.50
C PRO A 646 -6.82 37.03 39.22
N ILE A 647 -6.69 37.63 38.04
CA ILE A 647 -7.05 37.00 36.77
C ILE A 647 -6.04 35.88 36.48
N PHE A 648 -4.75 36.14 36.67
CA PHE A 648 -3.71 35.12 36.51
C PHE A 648 -3.94 33.93 37.45
N LYS A 649 -4.26 34.18 38.72
CA LYS A 649 -4.53 33.11 39.70
C LYS A 649 -5.71 32.24 39.30
N GLN A 650 -6.77 32.83 38.75
CA GLN A 650 -7.95 32.09 38.33
C GLN A 650 -7.66 31.25 37.07
N VAL A 651 -6.99 31.82 36.06
CA VAL A 651 -6.67 31.09 34.81
C VAL A 651 -5.66 29.97 35.07
N PHE A 652 -4.62 30.23 35.85
CA PHE A 652 -3.52 29.30 36.09
C PHE A 652 -3.63 28.55 37.43
N GLN A 653 -4.84 28.45 38.00
CA GLN A 653 -5.09 27.79 39.29
C GLN A 653 -4.46 26.40 39.35
N ARG A 654 -4.66 25.57 38.31
CA ARG A 654 -4.07 24.22 38.24
C ARG A 654 -2.54 24.24 38.26
N VAL A 655 -1.91 25.22 37.61
CA VAL A 655 -0.45 25.36 37.56
C VAL A 655 0.10 25.79 38.92
N LEU A 656 -0.56 26.73 39.59
CA LEU A 656 -0.12 27.26 40.89
C LEU A 656 -0.37 26.27 42.03
N GLU A 657 -1.58 25.72 42.13
CA GLU A 657 -1.93 24.74 43.18
C GLU A 657 -1.23 23.40 42.95
N GLY A 658 -1.26 22.89 41.71
CA GLY A 658 -0.61 21.62 41.35
C GLY A 658 0.91 21.68 41.46
N GLY A 659 1.50 22.84 41.18
CA GLY A 659 2.92 23.11 41.36
C GLY A 659 3.33 23.48 42.79
N GLY A 660 2.39 23.64 43.73
CA GLY A 660 2.69 23.97 45.12
C GLY A 660 3.22 25.39 45.35
N TRP A 661 2.83 26.36 44.52
CA TRP A 661 3.38 27.73 44.52
C TRP A 661 3.30 28.41 45.89
N ASP A 662 2.12 28.46 46.52
CA ASP A 662 1.92 29.18 47.79
C ASP A 662 2.70 28.56 48.95
N GLN A 663 2.80 27.22 48.98
CA GLN A 663 3.59 26.49 49.97
C GLN A 663 5.08 26.78 49.80
N ALA A 664 5.56 26.80 48.56
CA ALA A 664 6.96 27.07 48.23
C ALA A 664 7.35 28.53 48.54
N VAL A 665 6.46 29.49 48.29
CA VAL A 665 6.67 30.91 48.65
C VAL A 665 6.71 31.09 50.17
N THR A 666 5.82 30.43 50.90
CA THR A 666 5.80 30.45 52.38
C THR A 666 7.08 29.84 52.96
N ALA A 667 7.52 28.69 52.42
CA ALA A 667 8.77 28.05 52.81
C ALA A 667 9.99 28.94 52.52
N ALA A 668 10.02 29.61 51.36
CA ALA A 668 11.09 30.52 50.99
C ALA A 668 11.19 31.74 51.93
N ALA A 669 10.05 32.27 52.39
CA ALA A 669 10.01 33.37 53.36
C ALA A 669 10.55 32.96 54.74
N SER A 670 10.45 31.67 55.10
CA SER A 670 10.96 31.12 56.37
C SER A 670 12.45 30.74 56.35
N ARG A 671 13.13 30.86 55.19
CA ARG A 671 14.53 30.46 55.01
C ARG A 671 15.50 31.48 55.62
N GLY A 672 16.57 30.99 56.24
CA GLY A 672 17.65 31.84 56.78
C GLY A 672 18.35 32.68 55.70
N ALA A 673 18.76 33.89 56.04
CA ALA A 673 19.30 34.89 55.10
C ALA A 673 20.54 34.43 54.31
N ASP A 674 21.34 33.52 54.90
CA ASP A 674 22.58 32.99 54.33
C ASP A 674 22.39 31.71 53.48
N SER A 675 21.18 31.12 53.44
CA SER A 675 20.95 29.89 52.67
C SER A 675 20.59 30.17 51.21
N LYS A 676 21.18 29.39 50.30
CA LYS A 676 20.91 29.47 48.85
C LYS A 676 19.75 28.53 48.48
N PRO A 677 18.77 29.00 47.68
CA PRO A 677 17.71 28.15 47.15
C PRO A 677 18.22 27.15 46.12
N TRP A 678 17.42 26.12 45.85
CA TRP A 678 17.75 25.03 44.95
C TRP A 678 17.03 25.15 43.60
N ALA A 679 17.77 24.92 42.51
CA ALA A 679 17.26 24.69 41.17
C ALA A 679 17.52 23.23 40.82
N VAL A 680 16.44 22.44 40.78
CA VAL A 680 16.50 20.99 40.68
C VAL A 680 16.00 20.54 39.31
N LEU A 681 16.82 19.77 38.61
CA LEU A 681 16.43 19.06 37.40
C LEU A 681 16.08 17.61 37.76
N VAL A 682 14.80 17.23 37.63
CA VAL A 682 14.31 15.89 37.92
C VAL A 682 14.27 15.08 36.63
N THR A 683 15.12 14.04 36.53
CA THR A 683 15.33 13.22 35.33
C THR A 683 15.00 11.74 35.58
N GLY A 684 14.92 10.97 34.51
CA GLY A 684 14.51 9.56 34.52
C GLY A 684 13.18 9.34 33.78
N LEU A 685 12.84 8.07 33.57
CA LEU A 685 11.66 7.67 32.81
C LEU A 685 10.35 8.25 33.37
N ASN A 686 9.43 8.57 32.47
CA ASN A 686 8.05 8.86 32.85
C ASN A 686 7.36 7.55 33.26
N GLY A 687 6.56 7.56 34.33
CA GLY A 687 5.87 6.36 34.84
C GLY A 687 6.40 5.82 36.16
N ILE A 688 7.62 6.19 36.57
CA ILE A 688 8.24 5.77 37.84
C ILE A 688 7.83 6.64 39.05
N ARG A 689 6.73 7.39 38.90
CA ARG A 689 6.08 8.22 39.94
C ARG A 689 6.98 9.31 40.56
N LYS A 690 7.93 9.85 39.78
CA LYS A 690 8.87 10.91 40.19
C LYS A 690 8.20 12.02 41.01
N THR A 691 7.17 12.67 40.47
CA THR A 691 6.49 13.80 41.13
C THR A 691 5.85 13.40 42.46
N SER A 692 5.18 12.24 42.52
CA SER A 692 4.54 11.75 43.75
C SER A 692 5.58 11.42 44.84
N SER A 693 6.71 10.84 44.44
CA SER A 693 7.80 10.46 45.34
C SER A 693 8.39 11.65 46.10
N LEU A 694 8.36 12.86 45.52
CA LEU A 694 8.92 14.06 46.15
C LEU A 694 8.12 14.54 47.37
N TYR A 695 6.86 14.12 47.49
CA TYR A 695 5.98 14.44 48.61
C TYR A 695 5.97 13.35 49.68
N GLU A 696 6.71 12.26 49.48
CA GLU A 696 6.76 11.18 50.45
C GLU A 696 7.66 11.55 51.64
N PRO A 697 7.32 11.15 52.88
CA PRO A 697 8.08 11.54 54.08
C PRO A 697 9.55 11.12 54.05
N TRP A 698 9.84 9.98 53.43
CA TRP A 698 11.20 9.43 53.32
C TRP A 698 12.07 10.17 52.28
N PHE A 699 11.49 11.02 51.44
CA PHE A 699 12.20 11.57 50.27
C PHE A 699 13.42 12.41 50.65
N GLN A 700 13.29 13.29 51.64
CA GLN A 700 14.40 14.14 52.09
C GLN A 700 15.55 13.33 52.71
N GLU A 701 15.25 12.21 53.38
CA GLU A 701 16.25 11.31 53.95
C GLU A 701 17.05 10.60 52.84
N VAL A 702 16.35 10.04 51.85
CA VAL A 702 16.97 9.38 50.68
C VAL A 702 17.78 10.38 49.86
N LEU A 703 17.29 11.61 49.72
CA LEU A 703 18.01 12.67 49.00
C LEU A 703 19.28 13.09 49.75
N ALA A 704 19.20 13.27 51.07
CA ALA A 704 20.37 13.59 51.91
C ALA A 704 21.43 12.50 51.78
N GLU A 705 21.02 11.23 51.84
CA GLU A 705 21.90 10.08 51.67
C GLU A 705 22.55 10.02 50.27
N ALA A 706 21.76 10.24 49.21
CA ALA A 706 22.27 10.27 47.84
C ALA A 706 23.27 11.42 47.60
N MET A 707 23.18 12.49 48.39
CA MET A 707 24.10 13.63 48.35
C MET A 707 25.26 13.52 49.37
N GLY A 708 25.31 12.44 50.17
CA GLY A 708 26.33 12.24 51.20
C GLY A 708 26.20 13.18 52.41
N ILE A 709 25.02 13.74 52.64
CA ILE A 709 24.69 14.59 53.79
C ILE A 709 24.22 13.68 54.94
N LYS A 710 24.75 13.90 56.15
CA LYS A 710 24.34 13.12 57.33
C LYS A 710 22.92 13.50 57.76
N SER A 711 22.15 12.52 58.22
CA SER A 711 20.73 12.68 58.59
C SER A 711 20.49 13.65 59.76
N ASP A 712 21.50 13.93 60.57
CA ASP A 712 21.48 14.87 61.69
C ASP A 712 21.90 16.32 61.32
N ASP A 713 22.25 16.58 60.05
CA ASP A 713 22.65 17.91 59.59
C ASP A 713 21.41 18.83 59.49
N PRO A 714 21.41 20.03 60.12
CA PRO A 714 20.32 21.00 60.00
C PRO A 714 20.03 21.43 58.56
N LYS A 715 20.94 21.20 57.61
CA LYS A 715 20.74 21.44 56.17
C LYS A 715 19.73 20.50 55.53
N VAL A 716 19.42 19.35 56.12
CA VAL A 716 18.46 18.37 55.58
C VAL A 716 17.06 18.99 55.45
N VAL A 717 16.67 19.86 56.39
CA VAL A 717 15.36 20.54 56.36
C VAL A 717 15.23 21.52 55.18
N ASP A 718 16.35 22.08 54.71
CA ASP A 718 16.39 23.01 53.58
C ASP A 718 16.59 22.32 52.22
N LEU A 719 16.70 20.99 52.20
CA LEU A 719 16.74 20.22 50.97
C LEU A 719 15.39 20.30 50.23
N PRO A 720 15.42 20.38 48.89
CA PRO A 720 14.22 20.57 48.11
C PRO A 720 13.36 19.30 48.12
N CYS A 721 12.10 19.43 48.54
CA CYS A 721 11.06 18.40 48.52
C CYS A 721 9.74 18.99 47.99
N GLY A 722 8.73 18.14 47.77
CA GLY A 722 7.43 18.58 47.26
C GLY A 722 6.73 19.62 48.14
N ALA A 723 6.95 19.60 49.46
CA ALA A 723 6.30 20.52 50.41
C ALA A 723 6.95 21.93 50.46
N ASN A 724 8.18 22.09 49.99
CA ASN A 724 8.93 23.36 50.09
C ASN A 724 9.44 23.90 48.74
N SER A 725 9.04 23.29 47.63
CA SER A 725 9.54 23.60 46.29
C SER A 725 8.40 23.82 45.31
N PHE A 726 8.55 24.81 44.44
CA PHE A 726 7.64 25.02 43.33
C PHE A 726 8.00 24.07 42.19
N PHE A 727 7.01 23.28 41.75
CA PHE A 727 7.18 22.35 40.65
C PHE A 727 6.70 22.95 39.34
N ARG A 728 7.65 23.16 38.43
CA ARG A 728 7.39 23.67 37.09
C ARG A 728 6.87 22.55 36.18
N GLN A 729 5.57 22.30 36.21
CA GLN A 729 4.92 21.27 35.39
C GLN A 729 4.44 21.82 34.06
N LEU A 730 5.21 21.58 33.00
CA LEU A 730 4.82 21.95 31.64
C LEU A 730 3.53 21.24 31.21
N ASP A 731 3.28 20.04 31.71
CA ASP A 731 2.06 19.29 31.43
C ASP A 731 0.79 20.02 31.91
N PHE A 732 0.87 20.70 33.06
CA PHE A 732 -0.24 21.50 33.58
C PHE A 732 -0.37 22.82 32.81
N MET A 733 0.75 23.42 32.41
CA MET A 733 0.75 24.64 31.60
C MET A 733 0.09 24.38 30.24
N VAL A 734 0.48 23.32 29.53
CA VAL A 734 -0.09 22.98 28.21
C VAL A 734 -1.57 22.63 28.34
N ALA A 735 -1.96 21.82 29.33
CA ALA A 735 -3.37 21.49 29.54
C ALA A 735 -4.23 22.72 29.84
N THR A 736 -3.68 23.70 30.56
CA THR A 736 -4.37 24.98 30.85
C THR A 736 -4.50 25.83 29.58
N LEU A 737 -3.41 25.98 28.83
CA LEU A 737 -3.30 26.84 27.65
C LEU A 737 -4.03 26.28 26.41
N ALA A 738 -4.29 24.97 26.36
CA ALA A 738 -4.89 24.28 25.21
C ALA A 738 -6.15 23.49 25.58
N ASN A 739 -6.94 23.97 26.56
CA ASN A 739 -8.09 23.22 27.07
C ASN A 739 -9.19 22.96 26.00
N GLU A 740 -9.32 23.83 24.98
CA GLU A 740 -10.20 23.57 23.82
C GLU A 740 -9.74 22.39 22.96
N ASP A 741 -8.43 22.18 22.82
CA ASP A 741 -7.88 21.05 22.06
C ASP A 741 -7.84 19.77 22.90
N PHE A 742 -7.66 19.88 24.22
CA PHE A 742 -7.88 18.77 25.15
C PHE A 742 -9.35 18.31 25.16
N ARG A 743 -10.31 19.22 24.92
CA ARG A 743 -11.72 18.84 24.76
C ARG A 743 -11.92 17.84 23.61
N LYS A 744 -11.19 18.02 22.51
CA LYS A 744 -11.18 17.12 21.36
C LYS A 744 -10.35 15.87 21.67
N LEU A 745 -9.25 16.02 22.41
CA LEU A 745 -8.40 14.88 22.81
C LEU A 745 -9.20 13.81 23.57
N TYR A 746 -10.10 14.21 24.46
CA TYR A 746 -10.90 13.29 25.28
C TYR A 746 -12.08 12.62 24.55
N THR A 747 -12.27 12.87 23.24
CA THR A 747 -13.23 12.11 22.41
C THR A 747 -12.65 10.79 21.89
N ILE A 748 -11.33 10.62 21.95
CA ILE A 748 -10.59 9.46 21.45
C ILE A 748 -10.77 8.27 22.41
N SER A 749 -11.08 7.09 21.87
CA SER A 749 -11.33 5.87 22.63
C SER A 749 -10.10 4.96 22.80
N GLU A 750 -9.14 5.02 21.87
CA GLU A 750 -7.94 4.18 21.89
C GLU A 750 -6.75 4.90 22.56
N VAL A 751 -6.00 4.16 23.39
CA VAL A 751 -4.91 4.72 24.21
C VAL A 751 -3.74 5.21 23.37
N ASP A 752 -3.40 4.49 22.30
CA ASP A 752 -2.26 4.82 21.44
C ASP A 752 -2.54 6.06 20.59
N ASP A 753 -3.75 6.16 20.04
CA ASP A 753 -4.21 7.34 19.32
C ASP A 753 -4.32 8.56 20.25
N TYR A 754 -4.80 8.37 21.48
CA TYR A 754 -4.83 9.40 22.50
C TYR A 754 -3.42 9.89 22.84
N ALA A 755 -2.45 8.97 23.00
CA ALA A 755 -1.07 9.32 23.28
C ALA A 755 -0.44 10.11 22.11
N ALA A 756 -0.67 9.70 20.87
CA ALA A 756 -0.16 10.39 19.68
C ALA A 756 -0.77 11.79 19.52
N ALA A 757 -2.08 11.93 19.72
CA ALA A 757 -2.78 13.20 19.68
C ALA A 757 -2.30 14.15 20.78
N LYS A 758 -2.12 13.62 22.00
CA LYS A 758 -1.57 14.37 23.14
C LYS A 758 -0.16 14.86 22.84
N GLU A 759 0.70 14.01 22.27
CA GLU A 759 2.04 14.41 21.84
C GLU A 759 2.03 15.56 20.84
N ALA A 760 1.08 15.56 19.88
CA ALA A 760 0.93 16.64 18.92
C ALA A 760 0.60 17.98 19.57
N ILE A 761 -0.35 18.02 20.51
CA ILE A 761 -0.71 19.23 21.27
C ILE A 761 0.52 19.75 22.04
N PHE A 762 1.23 18.86 22.72
CA PHE A 762 2.42 19.19 23.50
C PHE A 762 3.57 19.73 22.64
N ALA A 763 3.78 19.16 21.45
CA ALA A 763 4.78 19.64 20.52
C ALA A 763 4.40 21.02 19.97
N ARG A 764 3.12 21.20 19.58
CA ARG A 764 2.61 22.43 18.96
C ARG A 764 2.64 23.63 19.91
N TYR A 765 2.30 23.42 21.17
CA TYR A 765 2.23 24.51 22.17
C TYR A 765 3.42 24.53 23.13
N ARG A 766 4.54 23.91 22.75
CA ARG A 766 5.72 23.86 23.61
C ARG A 766 6.26 25.24 23.92
N LYS A 767 6.42 26.11 22.92
CA LYS A 767 7.00 27.46 23.07
C LYS A 767 6.26 28.31 24.09
N ILE A 768 4.93 28.36 24.02
CA ILE A 768 4.14 29.15 24.97
C ILE A 768 4.25 28.62 26.40
N SER A 769 4.26 27.28 26.57
CA SER A 769 4.42 26.68 27.90
C SER A 769 5.78 27.00 28.52
N GLU A 770 6.82 27.10 27.68
CA GLU A 770 8.16 27.50 28.11
C GLU A 770 8.23 28.99 28.45
N MET A 771 7.53 29.87 27.70
CA MET A 771 7.37 31.29 28.03
C MET A 771 6.70 31.48 29.40
N LEU A 772 5.56 30.82 29.64
CA LEU A 772 4.88 30.87 30.94
C LEU A 772 5.77 30.29 32.05
N GLY A 773 6.50 29.21 31.75
CA GLY A 773 7.43 28.62 32.69
C GLY A 773 8.58 29.56 33.09
N LEU A 774 9.15 30.31 32.14
CA LEU A 774 10.18 31.32 32.42
C LEU A 774 9.63 32.50 33.24
N LEU A 775 8.39 32.93 32.96
CA LEU A 775 7.70 33.94 33.76
C LEU A 775 7.64 33.51 35.23
N LEU A 776 7.15 32.29 35.51
CA LEU A 776 7.05 31.78 36.87
C LEU A 776 8.40 31.54 37.52
N VAL A 777 9.40 31.06 36.77
CA VAL A 777 10.77 30.89 37.26
C VAL A 777 11.38 32.23 37.65
N ARG A 778 11.18 33.29 36.87
CA ARG A 778 11.62 34.64 37.21
C ARG A 778 10.96 35.16 38.49
N GLU A 779 9.67 34.91 38.65
CA GLU A 779 8.92 35.25 39.86
C GLU A 779 9.34 34.44 41.09
N ALA A 780 9.74 33.18 40.89
CA ALA A 780 10.31 32.32 41.92
C ALA A 780 11.70 32.81 42.35
N ARG A 781 12.54 33.27 41.39
CA ARG A 781 13.86 33.86 41.64
C ARG A 781 13.77 35.11 42.50
N LYS A 782 12.82 36.01 42.21
CA LYS A 782 12.57 37.21 43.03
C LYS A 782 12.27 36.87 44.49
N ARG A 783 11.62 35.73 44.73
CA ARG A 783 11.20 35.25 46.05
C ARG A 783 12.17 34.22 46.66
N LYS A 784 13.29 33.90 46.01
CA LYS A 784 14.25 32.85 46.42
C LYS A 784 13.59 31.48 46.70
N VAL A 785 12.63 31.09 45.86
CA VAL A 785 11.90 29.82 45.98
C VAL A 785 12.74 28.66 45.42
N ASN A 786 12.68 27.47 46.05
CA ASN A 786 13.21 26.24 45.46
C ASN A 786 12.39 25.88 44.21
N VAL A 787 13.03 25.61 43.08
CA VAL A 787 12.33 25.27 41.83
C VAL A 787 12.73 23.88 41.37
N MET A 788 11.74 23.07 41.02
CA MET A 788 11.93 21.75 40.41
C MET A 788 11.42 21.75 38.97
N ALA A 789 12.24 21.28 38.04
CA ALA A 789 11.88 21.11 36.64
C ALA A 789 12.01 19.63 36.26
N GLU A 790 10.89 19.01 35.90
CA GLU A 790 10.87 17.63 35.42
C GLU A 790 11.16 17.55 33.94
N THR A 791 11.97 16.56 33.57
CA THR A 791 12.18 16.19 32.17
C THR A 791 12.28 14.67 32.02
N SER A 792 12.11 14.23 30.78
CA SER A 792 12.39 12.86 30.37
C SER A 792 13.90 12.61 30.21
N GLY A 793 14.74 13.66 30.23
CA GLY A 793 16.21 13.56 30.20
C GLY A 793 16.80 13.30 28.82
N ARG A 794 16.01 13.37 27.75
CA ARG A 794 16.38 12.94 26.39
C ARG A 794 17.33 13.87 25.65
N ASP A 795 17.46 15.13 26.10
CA ASP A 795 18.36 16.11 25.50
C ASP A 795 19.05 16.98 26.57
N LEU A 796 20.17 17.60 26.17
CA LEU A 796 20.95 18.51 27.02
C LEU A 796 20.28 19.88 27.23
N ALA A 797 19.24 20.20 26.45
CA ALA A 797 18.63 21.52 26.44
C ALA A 797 18.05 21.91 27.80
N MET A 798 17.61 20.94 28.61
CA MET A 798 17.12 21.21 29.96
C MET A 798 18.21 21.54 30.97
N TYR A 799 19.44 21.04 30.79
CA TYR A 799 20.57 21.52 31.60
C TYR A 799 20.95 22.95 31.22
N GLU A 800 20.96 23.25 29.92
CA GLU A 800 21.17 24.60 29.40
C GLU A 800 20.08 25.58 29.88
N TYR A 801 18.82 25.12 29.95
CA TYR A 801 17.71 25.89 30.52
C TYR A 801 17.97 26.30 31.97
N ILE A 802 18.37 25.34 32.83
CA ILE A 802 18.64 25.64 34.25
C ILE A 802 19.88 26.54 34.37
N ASP A 803 20.91 26.34 33.55
CA ASP A 803 22.08 27.20 33.56
C ASP A 803 21.75 28.63 33.15
N PHE A 804 20.91 28.79 32.12
CA PHE A 804 20.42 30.08 31.65
C PHE A 804 19.51 30.77 32.66
N ALA A 805 18.52 30.05 33.19
CA ALA A 805 17.53 30.61 34.09
C ALA A 805 18.10 30.90 35.50
N PHE A 806 19.14 30.17 35.93
CA PHE A 806 19.73 30.27 37.27
C PHE A 806 21.27 30.36 37.24
N PRO A 807 21.89 31.42 36.72
CA PRO A 807 23.34 31.49 36.55
C PRO A 807 24.13 31.69 37.86
N GLU A 808 23.65 32.54 38.79
CA GLU A 808 24.28 32.78 40.10
C GLU A 808 23.23 32.88 41.23
N GLY A 809 23.58 32.44 42.44
CA GLY A 809 22.72 32.56 43.65
C GLY A 809 21.83 31.34 43.98
N TYR A 810 21.82 30.31 43.14
CA TYR A 810 21.11 29.04 43.35
C TYR A 810 22.09 27.86 43.42
N ASN A 811 21.75 26.85 44.22
CA ASN A 811 22.39 25.53 44.16
C ASN A 811 21.73 24.71 43.04
N LYS A 812 22.52 24.17 42.11
CA LYS A 812 22.00 23.35 41.00
C LYS A 812 22.14 21.87 41.33
N LEU A 813 21.06 21.13 41.18
CA LEU A 813 20.99 19.70 41.50
C LEU A 813 20.31 18.94 40.37
N VAL A 814 20.90 17.86 39.89
CA VAL A 814 20.21 16.87 39.07
C VAL A 814 19.82 15.65 39.92
N MET A 815 18.56 15.29 39.89
CA MET A 815 18.04 14.06 40.47
C MET A 815 17.79 13.06 39.33
N HIS A 816 18.40 11.88 39.40
CA HIS A 816 18.25 10.83 38.39
C HIS A 816 17.58 9.61 39.00
N PHE A 817 16.37 9.30 38.53
CA PHE A 817 15.61 8.14 38.95
C PHE A 817 15.84 6.96 38.01
N GLU A 818 16.25 5.83 38.58
CA GLU A 818 16.47 4.56 37.90
C GLU A 818 15.37 3.57 38.27
N ILE A 819 14.95 2.74 37.33
CA ILE A 819 14.03 1.63 37.59
C ILE A 819 14.68 0.31 37.16
N ASN A 820 14.47 -0.74 37.96
CA ASN A 820 14.96 -2.09 37.67
C ASN A 820 14.38 -2.68 36.37
N ASP A 821 13.11 -2.42 36.09
CA ASP A 821 12.43 -2.90 34.88
C ASP A 821 11.43 -1.87 34.34
N VAL A 822 11.61 -1.57 33.06
CA VAL A 822 10.90 -0.55 32.27
C VAL A 822 9.44 -0.91 32.06
N GLU A 823 9.11 -2.20 32.02
CA GLU A 823 7.75 -2.67 31.78
C GLU A 823 6.78 -2.15 32.86
N PHE A 824 7.25 -2.03 34.10
CA PHE A 824 6.45 -1.43 35.18
C PHE A 824 6.19 0.06 34.95
N ALA A 825 7.11 0.79 34.32
CA ALA A 825 6.89 2.18 33.92
C ALA A 825 5.88 2.27 32.77
N GLU A 826 5.96 1.37 31.77
CA GLU A 826 4.98 1.24 30.67
C GLU A 826 3.57 0.98 31.20
N GLN A 827 3.40 0.01 32.09
CA GLN A 827 2.12 -0.31 32.72
C GLN A 827 1.58 0.82 33.61
N SER A 828 2.46 1.58 34.25
CA SER A 828 2.10 2.75 35.06
C SER A 828 1.57 3.89 34.18
N VAL A 829 2.24 4.17 33.06
CA VAL A 829 1.82 5.20 32.09
C VAL A 829 0.51 4.82 31.41
N ALA A 830 0.35 3.56 30.98
CA ALA A 830 -0.89 3.08 30.36
C ALA A 830 -2.10 3.25 31.30
N ARG A 831 -1.97 2.84 32.57
CA ARG A 831 -3.03 3.02 33.58
C ARG A 831 -3.34 4.49 33.85
N ARG A 832 -2.32 5.35 33.94
CA ARG A 832 -2.50 6.79 34.09
C ARG A 832 -3.30 7.35 32.91
N MET A 833 -2.93 7.04 31.66
CA MET A 833 -3.60 7.54 30.46
C MET A 833 -5.05 7.07 30.37
N GLN A 834 -5.34 5.80 30.70
CA GLN A 834 -6.72 5.31 30.80
C GLN A 834 -7.53 6.09 31.85
N GLY A 835 -6.92 6.41 33.00
CA GLY A 835 -7.52 7.27 34.03
C GLY A 835 -7.80 8.69 33.55
N GLU A 836 -6.87 9.30 32.81
CA GLU A 836 -7.05 10.62 32.20
C GLU A 836 -8.19 10.62 31.18
N MET A 837 -8.27 9.60 30.33
CA MET A 837 -9.35 9.46 29.33
C MET A 837 -10.71 9.32 30.01
N ALA A 838 -10.80 8.51 31.07
CA ALA A 838 -12.04 8.33 31.83
C ALA A 838 -12.46 9.64 32.55
N ALA A 839 -11.51 10.31 33.22
CA ALA A 839 -11.76 11.60 33.88
C ALA A 839 -12.16 12.70 32.88
N GLY A 840 -11.47 12.75 31.73
CA GLY A 840 -11.75 13.69 30.65
C GLY A 840 -13.12 13.47 30.02
N THR A 841 -13.51 12.22 29.79
CA THR A 841 -14.87 11.87 29.32
C THR A 841 -15.93 12.31 30.33
N GLY A 842 -15.66 12.14 31.64
CA GLY A 842 -16.51 12.64 32.71
C GLY A 842 -16.65 14.16 32.71
N ALA A 843 -15.54 14.89 32.53
CA ALA A 843 -15.53 16.35 32.43
C ALA A 843 -16.27 16.85 31.17
N LEU A 844 -16.14 16.16 30.04
CA LEU A 844 -16.91 16.44 28.82
C LEU A 844 -18.42 16.29 29.02
N ALA A 845 -18.84 15.29 29.81
CA ALA A 845 -20.24 15.11 30.14
C ALA A 845 -20.78 16.28 31.00
N GLN A 846 -19.97 16.79 31.92
CA GLN A 846 -20.32 17.98 32.72
C GLN A 846 -20.41 19.25 31.86
N LEU A 847 -19.47 19.45 30.92
CA LEU A 847 -19.48 20.57 29.97
C LEU A 847 -20.75 20.62 29.12
N LYS A 848 -21.29 19.45 28.72
CA LYS A 848 -22.57 19.37 27.98
C LYS A 848 -23.78 19.86 28.78
N SER A 849 -23.69 19.87 30.11
CA SER A 849 -24.76 20.37 30.99
C SER A 849 -24.72 21.89 31.24
N GLY A 850 -23.60 22.55 30.88
CA GLY A 850 -23.42 24.00 30.96
C GLY A 850 -21.94 24.37 31.06
N GLU A 851 -21.49 25.33 30.24
CA GLU A 851 -20.08 25.78 30.22
C GLU A 851 -19.85 26.86 31.29
N THR A 852 -19.08 26.49 32.32
CA THR A 852 -18.68 27.35 33.45
C THR A 852 -17.17 27.23 33.70
N PRO A 853 -16.51 28.24 34.30
CA PRO A 853 -15.10 28.16 34.69
C PRO A 853 -14.74 26.89 35.46
N GLU A 854 -15.62 26.44 36.35
CA GLU A 854 -15.43 25.24 37.16
C GLU A 854 -15.43 23.96 36.31
N THR A 855 -16.34 23.85 35.33
CA THR A 855 -16.38 22.71 34.41
C THR A 855 -15.19 22.69 33.45
N SER A 856 -14.70 23.85 33.02
CA SER A 856 -13.47 23.97 32.22
C SER A 856 -12.23 23.63 33.04
N ALA A 857 -12.19 24.02 34.31
CA ALA A 857 -11.11 23.65 35.23
C ALA A 857 -11.08 22.14 35.50
N ALA A 858 -12.25 21.49 35.58
CA ALA A 858 -12.34 20.02 35.68
C ALA A 858 -11.75 19.31 34.44
N LEU A 859 -11.95 19.87 33.24
CA LEU A 859 -11.34 19.38 32.00
C LEU A 859 -9.81 19.47 32.05
N VAL A 860 -9.27 20.60 32.51
CA VAL A 860 -7.82 20.79 32.69
C VAL A 860 -7.26 19.83 33.75
N ALA A 861 -8.00 19.61 34.84
CA ALA A 861 -7.60 18.74 35.94
C ALA A 861 -7.57 17.25 35.56
N ALA A 862 -8.29 16.85 34.49
CA ALA A 862 -8.27 15.48 33.98
C ALA A 862 -6.88 15.07 33.43
N ASN A 863 -6.02 16.03 33.05
CA ASN A 863 -4.65 15.73 32.65
C ASN A 863 -3.76 15.45 33.87
N ALA A 864 -3.15 14.26 33.91
CA ALA A 864 -2.36 13.77 35.03
C ALA A 864 -0.86 13.58 34.71
N GLY A 865 -0.42 13.86 33.48
CA GLY A 865 1.01 13.86 33.15
C GLY A 865 1.31 14.14 31.68
N GLY A 866 2.56 13.89 31.29
CA GLY A 866 3.10 14.27 29.99
C GLY A 866 2.66 13.42 28.80
N PRO A 867 3.20 13.72 27.61
CA PRO A 867 2.68 13.23 26.33
C PRO A 867 3.12 11.80 25.96
N TYR A 868 4.20 11.29 26.55
CA TYR A 868 4.77 10.00 26.14
C TYR A 868 3.89 8.83 26.57
N GLY A 869 3.42 8.05 25.58
CA GLY A 869 2.74 6.78 25.76
C GLY A 869 3.69 5.62 26.04
N PRO A 870 3.16 4.42 26.36
CA PRO A 870 3.96 3.27 26.76
C PRO A 870 4.95 2.81 25.68
N GLU A 871 4.55 2.81 24.40
CA GLU A 871 5.38 2.28 23.30
C GLU A 871 6.71 3.03 23.08
N VAL A 872 6.74 4.32 23.40
CA VAL A 872 7.93 5.18 23.18
C VAL A 872 8.88 5.19 24.38
N LEU A 873 8.48 4.64 25.54
CA LEU A 873 9.25 4.76 26.78
C LEU A 873 10.64 4.10 26.70
N ARG A 874 10.78 2.95 26.04
CA ARG A 874 12.10 2.31 25.88
C ARG A 874 13.08 3.21 25.14
N GLY A 875 12.63 3.82 24.04
CA GLY A 875 13.46 4.78 23.29
C GLY A 875 13.75 6.06 24.09
N VAL A 876 12.80 6.53 24.89
CA VAL A 876 13.00 7.66 25.82
C VAL A 876 14.07 7.33 26.85
N GLN A 877 14.04 6.13 27.43
CA GLN A 877 15.04 5.69 28.40
C GLN A 877 16.42 5.63 27.80
N THR A 878 16.58 4.97 26.64
CA THR A 878 17.87 4.86 25.97
C THR A 878 18.46 6.25 25.66
N ALA A 879 17.62 7.20 25.24
CA ALA A 879 18.04 8.58 25.02
C ALA A 879 18.44 9.28 26.34
N SER A 880 17.66 9.09 27.40
CA SER A 880 17.95 9.65 28.74
C SER A 880 19.26 9.12 29.32
N ASP A 881 19.48 7.81 29.25
CA ASP A 881 20.68 7.16 29.76
C ASP A 881 21.93 7.64 29.00
N LYS A 882 21.80 7.82 27.68
CA LYS A 882 22.87 8.37 26.84
C LYS A 882 23.26 9.79 27.28
N VAL A 883 22.28 10.69 27.45
CA VAL A 883 22.53 12.06 27.92
C VAL A 883 23.13 12.05 29.32
N PHE A 884 22.62 11.18 30.21
CA PHE A 884 23.15 11.07 31.56
C PHE A 884 24.62 10.62 31.56
N GLN A 885 24.97 9.61 30.76
CA GLN A 885 26.35 9.15 30.57
C GLN A 885 27.25 10.20 29.94
N GLU A 886 26.74 11.00 29.01
CA GLU A 886 27.49 12.10 28.39
C GLU A 886 27.87 13.18 29.42
N VAL A 887 26.95 13.52 30.33
CA VAL A 887 27.18 14.58 31.34
C VAL A 887 27.99 14.06 32.53
N TRP A 888 27.74 12.83 32.99
CA TRP A 888 28.26 12.33 34.27
C TRP A 888 29.16 11.09 34.15
N GLY A 889 29.42 10.59 32.94
CA GLY A 889 30.25 9.41 32.68
C GLY A 889 29.56 8.06 32.98
N PRO A 890 30.16 6.93 32.58
CA PRO A 890 29.67 5.61 32.95
C PRO A 890 29.70 5.48 34.48
N ASP A 891 28.56 5.06 35.05
CA ASP A 891 28.31 4.95 36.50
C ASP A 891 28.24 6.28 37.29
N GLY A 892 28.15 7.44 36.63
CA GLY A 892 28.06 8.74 37.31
C GLY A 892 29.34 9.15 38.04
N LYS A 893 30.50 8.59 37.63
CA LYS A 893 31.83 8.83 38.22
C LYS A 893 32.70 9.81 37.43
N GLY A 894 32.18 10.42 36.37
CA GLY A 894 32.86 11.45 35.58
C GLY A 894 33.00 12.78 36.33
N GLU A 895 33.70 13.75 35.72
CA GLU A 895 33.90 15.09 36.32
C GLU A 895 32.59 15.89 36.49
N GLY A 896 31.50 15.46 35.83
CA GLY A 896 30.18 16.07 35.96
C GLY A 896 30.06 17.42 35.27
N ARG A 897 28.88 18.06 35.38
CA ARG A 897 28.66 19.41 34.86
C ARG A 897 29.15 20.45 35.89
N PRO A 898 30.00 21.42 35.53
CA PRO A 898 30.53 22.41 36.48
C PRO A 898 29.42 23.16 37.24
N GLY A 899 29.53 23.22 38.57
CA GLY A 899 28.56 23.91 39.42
C GLY A 899 27.26 23.14 39.70
N TRP A 900 27.14 21.89 39.24
CA TRP A 900 26.02 21.01 39.51
C TRP A 900 26.35 19.94 40.55
N GLN A 901 25.34 19.58 41.33
CA GLN A 901 25.35 18.41 42.21
C GLN A 901 24.46 17.31 41.62
N MET A 902 24.69 16.06 41.99
CA MET A 902 23.95 14.90 41.49
C MET A 902 23.43 14.06 42.65
N ALA A 903 22.18 13.58 42.52
CA ALA A 903 21.59 12.57 43.38
C ALA A 903 20.98 11.45 42.52
N ARG A 904 21.39 10.19 42.75
CA ARG A 904 20.85 9.02 42.06
C ARG A 904 19.93 8.24 43.00
N ILE A 905 18.71 7.98 42.54
CA ILE A 905 17.66 7.31 43.31
C ILE A 905 17.22 6.07 42.54
N GLN A 906 17.34 4.90 43.16
CA GLN A 906 16.97 3.62 42.57
C GLN A 906 15.58 3.20 43.04
N VAL A 907 14.72 2.88 42.09
CA VAL A 907 13.38 2.35 42.32
C VAL A 907 13.36 0.87 41.90
N THR A 908 13.01 0.00 42.84
CA THR A 908 12.80 -1.43 42.58
C THR A 908 11.30 -1.70 42.52
N ALA A 909 10.78 -1.85 41.31
CA ALA A 909 9.40 -2.21 41.06
C ALA A 909 9.20 -3.73 41.18
N SER A 910 8.03 -4.13 41.71
CA SER A 910 7.62 -5.52 41.88
C SER A 910 6.17 -5.71 41.43
N LYS A 911 5.87 -6.90 40.90
CA LYS A 911 4.54 -7.31 40.44
C LYS A 911 3.60 -7.62 41.62
N ASP A 912 4.12 -8.30 42.64
CA ASP A 912 3.35 -8.87 43.74
C ASP A 912 3.56 -8.14 45.09
N GLY A 913 4.48 -7.17 45.15
CA GLY A 913 4.79 -6.38 46.35
C GLY A 913 4.69 -4.87 46.14
N ASP A 914 4.99 -4.13 47.22
CA ASP A 914 5.23 -2.68 47.17
C ASP A 914 6.54 -2.38 46.43
N TRP A 915 6.60 -1.23 45.75
CA TRP A 915 7.85 -0.79 45.13
C TRP A 915 8.78 -0.31 46.25
N THR A 916 10.09 -0.50 46.13
CA THR A 916 11.06 0.05 47.10
C THR A 916 11.93 1.11 46.45
N VAL A 917 12.46 2.01 47.27
CA VAL A 917 13.31 3.12 46.83
C VAL A 917 14.51 3.27 47.76
N LYS A 918 15.67 3.58 47.18
CA LYS A 918 16.91 3.83 47.92
C LYS A 918 17.82 4.80 47.18
N ALA A 919 18.75 5.41 47.92
CA ALA A 919 19.87 6.12 47.31
C ALA A 919 20.79 5.10 46.59
N HIS A 920 21.31 5.46 45.42
CA HIS A 920 22.19 4.58 44.65
C HIS A 920 23.44 4.23 45.47
N GLY A 921 23.64 2.93 45.75
CA GLY A 921 24.74 2.43 46.59
C GLY A 921 24.45 2.36 48.09
N SER A 922 23.25 2.75 48.54
CA SER A 922 22.80 2.58 49.92
C SER A 922 22.24 1.18 50.20
N ALA A 923 22.32 0.75 51.47
CA ALA A 923 21.64 -0.45 51.99
C ALA A 923 20.25 -0.17 52.58
N THR A 924 19.88 1.11 52.76
CA THR A 924 18.61 1.53 53.36
C THR A 924 17.53 1.58 52.28
N GLU A 925 16.47 0.79 52.44
CA GLU A 925 15.34 0.75 51.51
C GLU A 925 14.06 1.26 52.17
N HIS A 926 13.33 2.12 51.46
CA HIS A 926 12.03 2.63 51.88
C HIS A 926 10.94 2.02 50.98
N ALA A 927 9.83 1.60 51.58
CA ALA A 927 8.70 1.05 50.83
C ALA A 927 7.78 2.16 50.30
N PHE A 928 7.32 1.99 49.07
CA PHE A 928 6.41 2.87 48.36
C PHE A 928 5.05 2.17 48.20
N SER A 929 4.07 2.60 48.99
CA SER A 929 2.72 2.02 48.95
C SER A 929 2.00 2.34 47.64
N ARG A 930 1.19 1.38 47.14
CA ARG A 930 0.30 1.61 45.99
C ARG A 930 -0.77 2.65 46.36
N ARG A 931 -0.55 3.94 46.03
CA ARG A 931 -1.67 4.90 45.98
C ARG A 931 -2.70 4.41 44.94
N PRO A 932 -4.01 4.42 45.28
CA PRO A 932 -5.08 3.89 44.46
C PRO A 932 -5.20 4.59 43.10
#